data_AF-A0A9N9QZK4-F1
#
_entry.id   AF-A0A9N9QZK4-F1
#
_cell.length_a   1.000
_cell.length_b   1.000
_cell.length_c   1.000
_cell.angle_alpha   90.00
_cell.angle_beta   90.00
_cell.angle_gamma   90.00
#
_symmetry.space_group_name_H-M   'P 1'
#
loop_
_entity.id
_entity.type
_entity.pdbx_description
1 polymer ?
#
loop_
_entity_poly.entity_id
_entity_poly.type
_entity_poly.pdbx_seq_one_letter_code
_entity_poly.pdbx_strand_id
1 'polypeptide(L)'
;MDYKLSRGRRLVQAVHDANGNNERNENISAKENINDYQKCIPEVQQTLPVIVLTEDSCFTDYVSLNSFNMEEEHLPSTDHIIPRCVPSSEQEVLPIQLEFAHDTNSESSREQIIYLEKTNDSQEPITLTNTHDDERPLSSSLLKNESDKFIDPNNHNMNEGRKRRKKADPSQWKRNINKKLRMEGKAYLGFRKAGSTVIQDIPRDERKIKPTCMSTVCANSKKRNCQYFTQEQRESIYQRFWGLTWGERKAFVCGYVTKIAKKTNTTDGDSRRNFTLIYNLNNGQQNYQVCRDMFLNTLGIGYRMVQSWVNDSSHGIPATIKIKDTSVNNVVRSQEDFLSNFLDSLPKMPSHYNRQNSSKLYLEPVLQTIKDVYKLYLVKCNETGQPSFSRKKFSEVMSSKNISLFNVKKDKCNLCASYEAGNLQEESWKEHIEKKEKARKEKREDIEKANRGEIILIEVDFQAVKLAPFTHANAFYYKTKLACHNFTIYDIVKKQSTCYWFSEDQNNQLVASTFVSCLIHYLKKKCITAEKKPIIIFSDGCTAQNRNNVMANALLNFSMLHGVLIYQKYLEVGHTQMEVDSVHACIERKLKKKEIKLPSDYVSITREAREKPTPYEAIDLTYDFFRDYTKPLRYNSIRPGRMKHDPTGTDIKVISYHPSGIIKVKLDFSEER
;
A
#
# COMPACT_ATOMS: atom_id res chain seq x y z
N MET A 1 41.56 -17.04 63.21
CA MET A 1 40.09 -16.93 63.13
C MET A 1 39.74 -16.35 61.75
N ASP A 2 39.81 -17.07 60.63
CA ASP A 2 39.32 -18.42 60.26
C ASP A 2 37.78 -18.47 60.13
N TYR A 3 37.17 -19.00 59.05
CA TYR A 3 37.71 -19.61 57.81
C TYR A 3 36.67 -19.54 56.64
N LYS A 4 37.18 -19.60 55.40
CA LYS A 4 36.64 -20.05 54.08
C LYS A 4 35.12 -20.39 53.92
N LEU A 5 34.48 -20.17 52.77
CA LEU A 5 34.60 -20.92 51.49
C LEU A 5 33.74 -20.21 50.39
N SER A 6 33.94 -20.35 49.07
CA SER A 6 35.12 -20.66 48.24
C SER A 6 34.85 -20.34 46.74
N ARG A 7 35.94 -20.08 46.00
CA ARG A 7 36.11 -19.92 44.53
C ARG A 7 35.27 -20.92 43.66
N GLY A 8 34.99 -20.70 42.36
CA GLY A 8 35.31 -19.58 41.45
C GLY A 8 35.91 -20.01 40.08
N ARG A 9 35.45 -19.35 38.99
CA ARG A 9 36.08 -19.20 37.64
C ARG A 9 36.17 -20.37 36.61
N ARG A 10 35.48 -20.13 35.47
CA ARG A 10 35.98 -20.00 34.07
C ARG A 10 36.25 -21.22 33.14
N LEU A 11 35.56 -21.13 31.98
CA LEU A 11 36.00 -21.31 30.56
C LEU A 11 36.36 -22.69 29.95
N VAL A 12 35.74 -22.94 28.78
CA VAL A 12 36.31 -23.41 27.49
C VAL A 12 36.51 -24.92 27.22
N GLN A 13 35.59 -25.44 26.39
CA GLN A 13 35.79 -26.11 25.08
C GLN A 13 36.40 -27.53 24.95
N ALA A 14 35.73 -28.35 24.11
CA ALA A 14 36.26 -29.46 23.29
C ALA A 14 36.72 -30.74 24.04
N VAL A 15 36.74 -31.97 23.48
CA VAL A 15 36.24 -32.60 22.22
C VAL A 15 36.31 -34.15 22.40
N HIS A 16 35.78 -34.93 21.43
CA HIS A 16 35.96 -36.38 21.20
C HIS A 16 35.13 -37.40 22.03
N ASP A 17 34.17 -38.00 21.31
CA ASP A 17 34.08 -39.42 20.94
C ASP A 17 34.36 -40.53 21.97
N ALA A 18 33.35 -41.37 22.17
CA ALA A 18 33.53 -42.80 22.43
C ALA A 18 32.37 -43.63 21.84
N ASN A 19 32.72 -44.47 20.85
CA ASN A 19 32.13 -45.74 20.39
C ASN A 19 30.95 -46.32 21.24
N GLY A 20 29.90 -46.93 20.69
CA GLY A 20 29.78 -47.65 19.42
C GLY A 20 28.97 -48.94 19.61
N ASN A 21 28.44 -49.49 18.51
CA ASN A 21 27.82 -50.83 18.38
C ASN A 21 26.49 -51.07 19.16
N ASN A 22 25.55 -51.91 18.72
CA ASN A 22 25.57 -52.84 17.58
C ASN A 22 24.14 -53.10 17.00
N GLU A 23 24.10 -53.60 15.75
CA GLU A 23 23.29 -54.73 15.20
C GLU A 23 22.01 -55.21 15.94
N ARG A 24 20.95 -55.77 15.31
CA ARG A 24 20.52 -56.04 13.91
C ARG A 24 19.12 -56.68 13.98
N ASN A 25 18.31 -56.54 12.92
CA ASN A 25 17.35 -57.54 12.38
C ASN A 25 16.20 -58.04 13.34
N GLU A 26 15.09 -58.66 12.92
CA GLU A 26 14.55 -59.00 11.59
C GLU A 26 13.01 -59.08 11.62
N ASN A 27 12.37 -59.19 10.45
CA ASN A 27 10.91 -59.34 10.31
C ASN A 27 10.42 -60.76 10.65
N ILE A 28 9.22 -60.90 11.23
CA ILE A 28 8.37 -62.09 11.04
C ILE A 28 6.92 -61.64 10.80
N SER A 29 6.26 -62.22 9.79
CA SER A 29 4.82 -62.10 9.57
C SER A 29 4.10 -63.39 9.99
N ALA A 30 2.90 -63.29 10.55
CA ALA A 30 1.97 -64.41 10.63
C ALA A 30 0.55 -63.94 10.28
N LYS A 31 -0.12 -64.70 9.41
CA LYS A 31 -1.57 -64.61 9.17
C LYS A 31 -2.24 -65.67 10.02
N GLU A 32 -3.44 -65.39 10.52
CA GLU A 32 -4.44 -66.44 10.76
C GLU A 32 -5.86 -65.87 10.65
N ASN A 33 -6.73 -66.61 9.96
CA ASN A 33 -8.18 -66.38 9.91
C ASN A 33 -8.84 -67.30 10.95
N ILE A 34 -9.98 -66.89 11.53
CA ILE A 34 -11.10 -67.80 11.85
C ILE A 34 -12.40 -66.98 12.08
N ASN A 35 -13.50 -67.60 11.66
CA ASN A 35 -14.86 -67.12 11.40
C ASN A 35 -15.61 -66.26 12.43
N ASP A 36 -16.55 -65.48 11.86
CA ASP A 36 -17.94 -65.23 12.29
C ASP A 36 -18.41 -65.74 13.67
N TYR A 37 -19.01 -64.83 14.45
CA TYR A 37 -20.44 -64.93 14.79
C TYR A 37 -20.98 -63.56 15.26
N GLN A 38 -22.19 -63.20 14.82
CA GLN A 38 -22.82 -61.90 15.11
C GLN A 38 -23.17 -61.73 16.59
N LYS A 39 -22.93 -60.52 17.12
CA LYS A 39 -23.82 -59.88 18.10
C LYS A 39 -23.73 -58.36 18.01
N CYS A 40 -24.87 -57.71 17.82
CA CYS A 40 -24.96 -56.27 17.69
C CYS A 40 -24.57 -55.56 18.99
N ILE A 41 -23.67 -54.59 18.89
CA ILE A 41 -23.51 -53.50 19.86
C ILE A 41 -23.56 -52.21 19.02
N PRO A 42 -24.45 -51.25 19.32
CA PRO A 42 -24.56 -50.03 18.53
C PRO A 42 -23.29 -49.18 18.69
N GLU A 43 -22.72 -48.78 17.56
CA GLU A 43 -21.57 -47.91 17.49
C GLU A 43 -21.98 -46.51 17.99
N VAL A 44 -21.46 -46.12 19.15
CA VAL A 44 -21.82 -44.85 19.80
C VAL A 44 -21.16 -43.69 19.07
N GLN A 45 -21.86 -43.13 18.08
CA GLN A 45 -21.56 -41.81 17.55
C GLN A 45 -21.78 -40.77 18.65
N GLN A 46 -20.70 -40.32 19.29
CA GLN A 46 -20.74 -39.19 20.23
C GLN A 46 -20.90 -37.87 19.48
N THR A 47 -22.13 -37.57 19.04
CA THR A 47 -22.52 -36.23 18.62
C THR A 47 -22.68 -35.34 19.85
N LEU A 48 -21.67 -34.53 20.16
CA LEU A 48 -21.77 -33.47 21.17
C LEU A 48 -22.56 -32.26 20.64
N PRO A 49 -23.22 -31.48 21.51
CA PRO A 49 -24.54 -30.93 21.17
C PRO A 49 -24.50 -29.51 20.58
N VAL A 50 -25.17 -29.35 19.43
CA VAL A 50 -25.64 -28.04 18.97
C VAL A 50 -26.73 -27.55 19.94
N ILE A 51 -26.48 -26.45 20.65
CA ILE A 51 -27.39 -25.96 21.69
C ILE A 51 -28.56 -25.24 21.03
N VAL A 52 -29.77 -25.81 21.16
CA VAL A 52 -31.03 -25.16 20.77
C VAL A 52 -31.50 -24.30 21.94
N LEU A 53 -31.70 -23.00 21.71
CA LEU A 53 -32.29 -22.13 22.73
C LEU A 53 -33.79 -22.44 22.88
N THR A 54 -34.25 -22.56 24.11
CA THR A 54 -35.68 -22.73 24.45
C THR A 54 -36.41 -21.40 24.31
N GLU A 55 -37.56 -21.40 23.62
CA GLU A 55 -38.43 -20.23 23.55
C GLU A 55 -39.02 -19.90 24.93
N ASP A 56 -39.24 -18.61 25.21
CA ASP A 56 -39.88 -18.18 26.45
C ASP A 56 -41.40 -18.34 26.34
N SER A 57 -42.02 -19.00 27.32
CA SER A 57 -43.40 -19.52 27.28
C SER A 57 -44.53 -18.47 27.35
N CYS A 58 -44.25 -17.22 26.96
CA CYS A 58 -45.18 -16.09 27.01
C CYS A 58 -45.52 -15.53 25.61
N PHE A 59 -45.10 -16.20 24.54
CA PHE A 59 -45.23 -15.73 23.15
C PHE A 59 -46.41 -16.36 22.37
N THR A 60 -47.19 -17.27 22.98
CA THR A 60 -48.17 -18.11 22.25
C THR A 60 -49.43 -17.39 21.79
N ASP A 61 -49.76 -16.22 22.34
CA ASP A 61 -51.10 -15.62 22.18
C ASP A 61 -51.18 -14.45 21.19
N TYR A 62 -50.13 -14.21 20.39
CA TYR A 62 -50.04 -13.02 19.50
C TYR A 62 -49.89 -13.31 17.99
N VAL A 63 -50.20 -14.53 17.54
CA VAL A 63 -50.11 -14.91 16.11
C VAL A 63 -51.33 -14.45 15.29
N SER A 64 -52.40 -13.96 15.92
CA SER A 64 -53.71 -13.75 15.28
C SER A 64 -54.05 -12.31 14.83
N LEU A 65 -53.12 -11.34 14.88
CA LEU A 65 -53.48 -9.91 14.66
C LEU A 65 -52.64 -9.10 13.65
N ASN A 66 -51.56 -9.64 13.07
CA ASN A 66 -50.78 -8.94 12.03
C ASN A 66 -51.08 -9.46 10.62
N SER A 67 -52.37 -9.53 10.29
CA SER A 67 -52.88 -9.63 8.92
C SER A 67 -53.54 -8.30 8.54
N PHE A 68 -52.73 -7.26 8.33
CA PHE A 68 -53.19 -6.00 7.75
C PHE A 68 -52.29 -5.59 6.58
N ASN A 69 -52.93 -5.09 5.53
CA ASN A 69 -52.38 -5.05 4.18
C ASN A 69 -51.18 -4.10 4.02
N MET A 70 -50.22 -4.53 3.20
CA MET A 70 -49.38 -3.61 2.45
C MET A 70 -50.21 -3.07 1.28
N GLU A 71 -50.36 -1.76 1.16
CA GLU A 71 -50.66 -1.12 -0.11
C GLU A 71 -49.35 -0.63 -0.75
N GLU A 72 -49.23 -0.85 -2.06
CA GLU A 72 -48.11 -0.38 -2.87
C GLU A 72 -48.35 1.09 -3.26
N GLU A 73 -47.52 2.03 -2.77
CA GLU A 73 -47.49 3.37 -3.35
C GLU A 73 -46.36 3.51 -4.38
N HIS A 74 -46.77 3.59 -5.65
CA HIS A 74 -45.92 4.03 -6.76
C HIS A 74 -45.49 5.49 -6.58
N LEU A 75 -44.23 5.82 -6.92
CA LEU A 75 -43.83 7.20 -7.17
C LEU A 75 -44.59 7.77 -8.39
N PRO A 76 -45.21 8.96 -8.31
CA PRO A 76 -45.47 9.80 -9.46
C PRO A 76 -44.30 10.75 -9.72
N SER A 77 -44.15 11.15 -10.98
CA SER A 77 -43.08 12.04 -11.46
C SER A 77 -43.58 13.48 -11.70
N THR A 78 -42.60 14.38 -11.82
CA THR A 78 -42.61 15.63 -12.62
C THR A 78 -43.44 16.85 -12.17
N ASP A 79 -42.69 17.96 -12.09
CA ASP A 79 -42.99 19.31 -12.54
C ASP A 79 -43.65 20.37 -11.62
N HIS A 80 -42.86 21.44 -11.46
CA HIS A 80 -43.14 22.86 -11.21
C HIS A 80 -44.55 23.31 -10.81
N ILE A 81 -44.65 23.92 -9.61
CA ILE A 81 -45.26 25.25 -9.40
C ILE A 81 -44.51 25.95 -8.24
N ILE A 82 -44.25 27.25 -8.40
CA ILE A 82 -43.68 28.15 -7.37
C ILE A 82 -44.82 28.96 -6.74
N PRO A 83 -44.89 29.06 -5.40
CA PRO A 83 -45.51 30.22 -4.74
C PRO A 83 -44.47 31.11 -4.02
N ARG A 84 -44.77 32.42 -3.98
CA ARG A 84 -43.91 33.49 -3.46
C ARG A 84 -43.88 33.58 -1.93
N CYS A 85 -42.77 34.10 -1.39
CA CYS A 85 -42.71 34.67 -0.05
C CYS A 85 -43.42 36.04 0.04
N VAL A 86 -44.11 36.31 1.16
CA VAL A 86 -44.35 37.65 1.73
C VAL A 86 -44.29 37.53 3.27
N PRO A 87 -43.67 38.47 4.03
CA PRO A 87 -43.40 38.29 5.47
C PRO A 87 -44.28 39.14 6.41
N SER A 88 -44.51 38.62 7.63
CA SER A 88 -45.00 39.31 8.85
C SER A 88 -45.07 38.27 9.98
N SER A 89 -44.84 38.53 11.26
CA SER A 89 -44.37 39.73 11.99
C SER A 89 -43.89 39.30 13.39
N GLU A 90 -43.18 40.18 14.10
CA GLU A 90 -42.63 39.93 15.45
C GLU A 90 -43.72 39.76 16.53
N GLN A 91 -43.46 38.94 17.55
CA GLN A 91 -43.99 39.12 18.90
C GLN A 91 -43.11 38.38 19.95
N GLU A 92 -42.58 39.14 20.90
CA GLU A 92 -41.82 38.65 22.08
C GLU A 92 -42.76 38.38 23.29
N VAL A 93 -42.15 38.08 24.45
CA VAL A 93 -42.70 38.16 25.83
C VAL A 93 -43.53 36.94 26.29
N LEU A 94 -43.32 36.29 27.46
CA LEU A 94 -42.26 36.21 28.50
C LEU A 94 -42.48 34.87 29.27
N PRO A 95 -41.55 34.37 30.12
CA PRO A 95 -41.73 33.14 30.88
C PRO A 95 -42.46 33.36 32.23
N ILE A 96 -43.15 32.32 32.72
CA ILE A 96 -43.73 32.27 34.07
C ILE A 96 -43.02 31.19 34.90
N GLN A 97 -42.84 31.47 36.19
CA GLN A 97 -42.04 30.72 37.16
C GLN A 97 -42.91 30.01 38.22
N LEU A 98 -42.38 28.87 38.72
CA LEU A 98 -42.69 28.24 40.02
C LEU A 98 -44.13 27.68 40.20
N GLU A 99 -44.42 26.73 41.09
CA GLU A 99 -43.71 26.34 42.33
C GLU A 99 -43.79 24.83 42.67
N PHE A 100 -43.14 24.43 43.77
CA PHE A 100 -42.85 23.05 44.19
C PHE A 100 -43.96 22.39 45.04
N ALA A 101 -43.95 21.05 45.08
CA ALA A 101 -44.30 20.28 46.28
C ALA A 101 -43.33 19.08 46.42
N HIS A 102 -42.76 18.91 47.62
CA HIS A 102 -41.86 17.81 47.99
C HIS A 102 -42.60 16.75 48.82
N ASP A 103 -42.28 15.48 48.61
CA ASP A 103 -42.15 14.44 49.65
C ASP A 103 -41.68 13.12 49.00
N THR A 104 -40.85 12.23 49.57
CA THR A 104 -39.68 12.26 50.48
C THR A 104 -39.16 10.80 50.52
N ASN A 105 -37.83 10.59 50.49
CA ASN A 105 -37.08 9.36 50.86
C ASN A 105 -37.37 8.02 50.11
N SER A 106 -36.40 7.33 49.50
CA SER A 106 -35.17 6.87 50.17
C SER A 106 -33.95 6.59 49.25
N GLU A 107 -32.78 6.69 49.87
CA GLU A 107 -31.42 6.28 49.42
C GLU A 107 -31.31 4.74 49.30
N SER A 108 -30.31 4.05 48.74
CA SER A 108 -29.02 4.32 48.06
C SER A 108 -28.78 3.11 47.10
N SER A 109 -27.85 3.02 46.14
CA SER A 109 -26.59 3.73 45.84
C SER A 109 -26.32 3.82 44.34
N ARG A 110 -25.22 4.50 43.96
CA ARG A 110 -24.61 4.43 42.62
C ARG A 110 -23.09 4.27 42.76
N GLU A 111 -22.51 3.28 42.09
CA GLU A 111 -21.06 3.20 41.93
C GLU A 111 -20.60 4.15 40.81
N GLN A 112 -19.56 4.95 41.10
CA GLN A 112 -18.99 5.91 40.16
C GLN A 112 -17.92 5.23 39.29
N ILE A 113 -18.00 5.40 37.97
CA ILE A 113 -16.91 5.03 37.05
C ILE A 113 -15.98 6.23 36.87
N ILE A 114 -14.74 6.07 37.34
CA ILE A 114 -13.67 7.07 37.26
C ILE A 114 -13.07 7.08 35.86
N TYR A 115 -13.06 8.24 35.20
CA TYR A 115 -12.24 8.47 34.00
C TYR A 115 -10.81 8.82 34.42
N LEU A 116 -9.85 7.98 34.03
CA LEU A 116 -8.41 8.21 34.25
C LEU A 116 -7.84 9.13 33.16
N GLU A 117 -7.89 10.44 33.39
CA GLU A 117 -7.10 11.39 32.61
C GLU A 117 -5.61 11.29 32.95
N LYS A 118 -4.76 11.20 31.93
CA LYS A 118 -3.31 11.30 32.11
C LYS A 118 -2.89 12.75 32.00
N THR A 119 -2.59 13.35 33.14
CA THR A 119 -1.87 14.63 33.21
C THR A 119 -0.51 14.49 32.54
N ASN A 120 -0.09 15.54 31.84
CA ASN A 120 1.27 15.72 31.36
C ASN A 120 1.71 17.12 31.74
N ASP A 121 2.89 17.20 32.34
CA ASP A 121 3.31 18.36 33.12
C ASP A 121 3.71 19.59 32.29
N SER A 122 3.70 20.74 32.95
CA SER A 122 3.93 22.05 32.37
C SER A 122 5.42 22.33 32.09
N GLN A 123 5.74 22.90 30.93
CA GLN A 123 6.91 23.80 30.78
C GLN A 123 6.55 25.00 29.90
N GLU A 124 7.02 26.17 30.32
CA GLU A 124 6.60 27.50 29.83
C GLU A 124 7.13 27.85 28.43
N PRO A 125 6.44 28.75 27.70
CA PRO A 125 6.89 29.22 26.40
C PRO A 125 7.91 30.37 26.51
N ILE A 126 9.04 30.24 25.82
CA ILE A 126 9.97 31.35 25.61
C ILE A 126 9.44 32.24 24.48
N THR A 127 9.19 33.51 24.80
CA THR A 127 8.82 34.58 23.87
C THR A 127 9.97 34.91 22.92
N LEU A 128 9.67 35.21 21.65
CA LEU A 128 10.13 36.41 20.95
C LEU A 128 9.61 36.46 19.50
N THR A 129 8.76 37.46 19.25
CA THR A 129 8.62 38.27 18.03
C THR A 129 8.99 37.67 16.65
N ASN A 130 8.02 37.64 15.74
CA ASN A 130 8.27 37.98 14.33
C ASN A 130 7.14 38.90 13.83
N THR A 131 7.52 39.83 12.96
CA THR A 131 6.69 40.93 12.46
C THR A 131 5.71 40.50 11.37
N HIS A 132 4.77 41.40 11.07
CA HIS A 132 3.97 41.37 9.85
C HIS A 132 4.86 41.31 8.59
N ASP A 133 4.33 40.74 7.51
CA ASP A 133 3.97 41.51 6.30
C ASP A 133 3.18 40.64 5.28
N ASP A 134 2.02 41.18 4.89
CA ASP A 134 1.28 41.12 3.62
C ASP A 134 1.00 39.82 2.81
N GLU A 135 -0.31 39.57 2.63
CA GLU A 135 -1.07 39.61 1.35
C GLU A 135 -0.29 39.55 0.00
N ARG A 136 -0.74 38.89 -1.09
CA ARG A 136 -2.01 38.24 -1.48
C ARG A 136 -1.79 37.29 -2.71
N PRO A 137 -2.82 36.61 -3.28
CA PRO A 137 -2.65 35.40 -4.12
C PRO A 137 -2.83 35.64 -5.63
N LEU A 138 -2.70 34.58 -6.46
CA LEU A 138 -3.71 34.31 -7.52
C LEU A 138 -3.71 32.88 -8.13
N SER A 139 -4.91 32.46 -8.56
CA SER A 139 -5.29 31.56 -9.68
C SER A 139 -4.32 30.45 -10.16
N SER A 140 -4.64 29.15 -10.11
CA SER A 140 -5.79 28.40 -10.67
C SER A 140 -5.72 28.11 -12.20
N SER A 141 -5.90 26.82 -12.54
CA SER A 141 -6.19 26.26 -13.88
C SER A 141 -5.09 26.42 -14.97
N LEU A 142 -4.95 25.56 -15.99
CA LEU A 142 -5.91 24.66 -16.65
C LEU A 142 -5.34 23.26 -16.97
N LEU A 143 -6.26 22.30 -17.10
CA LEU A 143 -6.05 20.98 -17.70
C LEU A 143 -5.75 21.09 -19.20
N LYS A 144 -4.90 20.20 -19.73
CA LYS A 144 -5.03 19.69 -21.11
C LYS A 144 -4.79 18.17 -21.14
N ASN A 145 -5.75 17.47 -21.72
CA ASN A 145 -5.69 16.04 -22.06
C ASN A 145 -4.95 15.86 -23.41
N GLU A 146 -5.04 14.63 -23.95
CA GLU A 146 -4.60 14.20 -25.30
C GLU A 146 -3.09 13.93 -25.47
N SER A 147 -2.65 12.97 -26.28
CA SER A 147 -3.29 11.72 -26.78
C SER A 147 -2.18 10.76 -27.24
N ASP A 148 -2.57 9.55 -27.69
CA ASP A 148 -1.85 8.69 -28.63
C ASP A 148 -0.39 8.30 -28.36
N LYS A 149 -0.25 7.10 -27.79
CA LYS A 149 1.01 6.33 -27.84
C LYS A 149 1.00 5.43 -29.06
N PHE A 150 1.82 5.75 -30.06
CA PHE A 150 2.29 4.72 -30.98
C PHE A 150 3.09 3.66 -30.20
N ILE A 151 2.69 2.40 -30.35
CA ILE A 151 3.35 1.24 -29.76
C ILE A 151 4.34 0.68 -30.79
N ASP A 152 5.59 0.50 -30.37
CA ASP A 152 6.60 -0.25 -31.13
C ASP A 152 6.29 -1.76 -31.02
N PRO A 153 6.13 -2.51 -32.13
CA PRO A 153 5.72 -3.91 -32.08
C PRO A 153 6.69 -4.86 -31.38
N ASN A 154 7.97 -4.49 -31.21
CA ASN A 154 9.04 -5.43 -30.84
C ASN A 154 9.39 -5.46 -29.34
N ASN A 155 8.40 -5.42 -28.44
CA ASN A 155 8.64 -5.60 -27.00
C ASN A 155 7.67 -6.59 -26.34
N HIS A 156 7.87 -7.88 -26.61
CA HIS A 156 7.23 -8.96 -25.88
C HIS A 156 7.73 -9.02 -24.43
N ASN A 157 7.07 -8.29 -23.53
CA ASN A 157 7.04 -8.65 -22.10
C ASN A 157 5.77 -8.13 -21.39
N MET A 158 4.61 -8.55 -21.91
CA MET A 158 3.32 -8.31 -21.26
C MET A 158 3.09 -9.28 -20.09
N ASN A 159 3.81 -9.09 -18.96
CA ASN A 159 3.35 -9.54 -17.64
C ASN A 159 4.08 -8.95 -16.41
N GLU A 160 4.94 -7.93 -16.56
CA GLU A 160 5.46 -7.20 -15.40
C GLU A 160 4.67 -5.93 -15.11
N GLY A 161 3.87 -5.95 -14.04
CA GLY A 161 3.24 -4.75 -13.48
C GLY A 161 4.27 -3.65 -13.19
N ARG A 162 3.89 -2.39 -13.42
CA ARG A 162 4.78 -1.21 -13.46
C ARG A 162 5.67 -1.08 -12.20
N LYS A 163 6.87 -1.65 -12.24
CA LYS A 163 7.86 -1.64 -11.13
C LYS A 163 8.18 -0.20 -10.72
N ARG A 164 7.67 0.22 -9.55
CA ARG A 164 7.85 1.56 -8.98
C ARG A 164 9.26 1.72 -8.41
N ARG A 165 10.25 1.92 -9.29
CA ARG A 165 11.66 2.12 -8.91
C ARG A 165 11.81 3.35 -8.00
N LYS A 166 12.45 3.19 -6.84
CA LYS A 166 12.70 4.28 -5.86
C LYS A 166 13.68 5.33 -6.38
N LYS A 167 14.62 4.94 -7.24
CA LYS A 167 15.64 5.80 -7.87
C LYS A 167 15.40 5.84 -9.38
N ALA A 168 15.43 7.02 -9.97
CA ALA A 168 15.46 7.16 -11.42
C ALA A 168 16.79 6.57 -11.95
N ASP A 169 16.71 5.82 -13.04
CA ASP A 169 17.88 5.23 -13.71
C ASP A 169 18.23 6.11 -14.93
N PRO A 170 19.30 6.91 -14.88
CA PRO A 170 19.64 7.80 -15.98
C PRO A 170 20.05 7.05 -17.25
N SER A 171 20.51 5.80 -17.16
CA SER A 171 20.89 5.01 -18.35
C SER A 171 19.69 4.74 -19.26
N GLN A 172 18.49 4.62 -18.67
CA GLN A 172 17.23 4.34 -19.34
C GLN A 172 16.52 5.59 -19.88
N TRP A 173 17.05 6.79 -19.64
CA TRP A 173 16.46 8.01 -20.19
C TRP A 173 16.61 8.05 -21.71
N LYS A 174 15.53 8.32 -22.45
CA LYS A 174 15.52 8.42 -23.94
C LYS A 174 16.70 9.23 -24.49
N ARG A 175 17.08 10.32 -23.83
CA ARG A 175 18.23 11.17 -24.19
C ARG A 175 19.58 10.46 -24.04
N ASN A 176 19.77 9.69 -22.98
CA ASN A 176 21.02 8.97 -22.70
C ASN A 176 21.15 7.70 -23.53
N ILE A 177 20.05 6.98 -23.78
CA ILE A 177 19.99 5.89 -24.76
C ILE A 177 20.37 6.41 -26.16
N ASN A 178 19.71 7.47 -26.65
CA ASN A 178 20.06 8.06 -27.95
C ASN A 178 21.49 8.61 -28.01
N LYS A 179 22.00 9.15 -26.89
CA LYS A 179 23.42 9.53 -26.81
C LYS A 179 24.32 8.31 -26.98
N LYS A 180 24.04 7.19 -26.29
CA LYS A 180 24.80 5.93 -26.41
C LYS A 180 24.72 5.36 -27.85
N LEU A 181 23.53 5.27 -28.45
CA LEU A 181 23.37 4.80 -29.84
C LEU A 181 24.16 5.65 -30.83
N ARG A 182 24.08 6.98 -30.74
CA ARG A 182 24.88 7.91 -31.55
C ARG A 182 26.40 7.73 -31.34
N MET A 183 26.83 7.41 -30.13
CA MET A 183 28.25 7.15 -29.81
C MET A 183 28.71 5.82 -30.41
N GLU A 184 27.88 4.79 -30.39
CA GLU A 184 28.15 3.48 -31.01
C GLU A 184 28.01 3.50 -32.54
N GLY A 185 27.55 4.62 -33.13
CA GLY A 185 27.31 4.72 -34.57
C GLY A 185 26.04 4.03 -35.04
N LYS A 186 25.21 3.50 -34.13
CA LYS A 186 23.94 2.83 -34.44
C LYS A 186 22.85 3.85 -34.81
N ALA A 187 21.75 3.36 -35.38
CA ALA A 187 20.58 4.18 -35.67
C ALA A 187 20.05 4.86 -34.38
N TYR A 188 19.64 6.13 -34.48
CA TYR A 188 19.20 6.93 -33.34
C TYR A 188 18.21 8.04 -33.75
N LEU A 189 17.47 8.59 -32.79
CA LEU A 189 16.58 9.73 -33.02
C LEU A 189 17.33 11.07 -32.85
N GLY A 190 17.40 11.82 -33.94
CA GLY A 190 17.86 13.20 -33.99
C GLY A 190 16.76 14.21 -33.63
N PHE A 191 17.15 15.48 -33.52
CA PHE A 191 16.27 16.56 -33.13
C PHE A 191 15.76 17.37 -34.33
N ARG A 192 14.51 17.84 -34.24
CA ARG A 192 13.97 18.93 -35.07
C ARG A 192 13.38 20.05 -34.21
N LYS A 193 13.26 21.23 -34.80
CA LYS A 193 12.55 22.36 -34.21
C LYS A 193 11.14 22.42 -34.81
N ALA A 194 10.13 22.30 -33.97
CA ALA A 194 8.71 22.45 -34.33
C ALA A 194 8.20 23.70 -33.59
N GLY A 195 8.17 24.84 -34.30
CA GLY A 195 7.91 26.15 -33.69
C GLY A 195 8.95 26.51 -32.63
N SER A 196 8.51 26.70 -31.38
CA SER A 196 9.38 26.94 -30.23
C SER A 196 9.94 25.65 -29.60
N THR A 197 9.33 24.48 -29.84
CA THR A 197 9.67 23.22 -29.19
C THR A 197 10.72 22.43 -29.96
N VAL A 198 11.63 21.76 -29.23
CA VAL A 198 12.64 20.85 -29.80
C VAL A 198 12.20 19.41 -29.54
N ILE A 199 11.88 18.68 -30.62
CA ILE A 199 11.37 17.30 -30.57
C ILE A 199 12.47 16.34 -31.04
N GLN A 200 12.55 15.14 -30.44
CA GLN A 200 13.55 14.12 -30.76
C GLN A 200 12.91 12.93 -31.50
N ASP A 201 12.57 13.13 -32.77
CA ASP A 201 11.78 12.20 -33.59
C ASP A 201 12.35 11.94 -35.00
N ILE A 202 13.38 12.66 -35.45
CA ILE A 202 13.97 12.41 -36.79
C ILE A 202 14.81 11.12 -36.75
N PRO A 203 14.49 10.06 -37.53
CA PRO A 203 15.37 8.90 -37.64
C PRO A 203 16.71 9.31 -38.27
N ARG A 204 17.79 8.78 -37.71
CA ARG A 204 19.15 8.88 -38.24
C ARG A 204 19.69 7.47 -38.37
N ASP A 205 20.02 7.11 -39.60
CA ASP A 205 20.52 5.77 -39.94
C ASP A 205 21.83 5.47 -39.23
N GLU A 206 22.09 4.18 -39.09
CA GLU A 206 23.38 3.69 -38.63
C GLU A 206 24.52 4.11 -39.56
N ARG A 207 25.71 4.24 -38.96
CA ARG A 207 26.95 4.57 -39.64
C ARG A 207 27.43 3.32 -40.36
N LYS A 208 27.78 3.50 -41.63
CA LYS A 208 28.37 2.48 -42.49
C LYS A 208 29.52 3.11 -43.27
N ILE A 209 30.51 2.28 -43.58
CA ILE A 209 31.53 2.61 -44.58
C ILE A 209 30.84 2.82 -45.94
N LYS A 210 31.31 3.79 -46.71
CA LYS A 210 30.75 4.15 -48.03
C LYS A 210 31.73 3.79 -49.16
N PRO A 211 31.28 3.77 -50.43
CA PRO A 211 32.13 3.50 -51.58
C PRO A 211 33.42 4.32 -51.60
N THR A 212 34.47 3.75 -52.18
CA THR A 212 35.75 4.44 -52.36
C THR A 212 35.62 5.64 -53.29
N CYS A 213 36.61 6.52 -53.32
CA CYS A 213 36.61 7.62 -54.28
C CYS A 213 36.92 7.10 -55.70
N MET A 214 35.92 7.16 -56.59
CA MET A 214 36.05 6.79 -58.01
C MET A 214 36.31 8.01 -58.92
N SER A 215 36.77 9.13 -58.37
CA SER A 215 37.06 10.33 -59.17
C SER A 215 38.30 10.11 -60.04
N THR A 216 38.14 10.24 -61.36
CA THR A 216 39.25 10.21 -62.35
C THR A 216 40.33 11.25 -62.03
N VAL A 217 39.95 12.42 -61.51
CA VAL A 217 40.87 13.46 -61.02
C VAL A 217 41.72 12.96 -59.85
N CYS A 218 41.18 12.09 -58.99
CA CYS A 218 41.94 11.50 -57.88
C CYS A 218 42.76 10.28 -58.32
N ALA A 219 42.31 9.51 -59.32
CA ALA A 219 43.11 8.46 -59.95
C ALA A 219 44.39 9.02 -60.59
N ASN A 220 44.28 10.13 -61.32
CA ASN A 220 45.41 10.73 -62.05
C ASN A 220 46.24 11.73 -61.21
N SER A 221 45.99 11.83 -59.90
CA SER A 221 46.59 12.86 -59.05
C SER A 221 47.80 12.37 -58.25
N LYS A 222 48.99 12.85 -58.64
CA LYS A 222 50.25 12.70 -57.86
C LYS A 222 50.21 13.28 -56.43
N LYS A 223 49.14 14.00 -56.05
CA LYS A 223 48.94 14.61 -54.71
C LYS A 223 47.84 13.95 -53.87
N ARG A 224 47.12 12.94 -54.38
CA ARG A 224 45.97 12.35 -53.68
C ARG A 224 45.93 10.84 -53.89
N ASN A 225 46.36 10.13 -52.87
CA ASN A 225 46.66 8.71 -52.91
C ASN A 225 45.42 7.88 -52.55
N CYS A 226 44.28 8.18 -53.17
CA CYS A 226 43.01 7.52 -52.84
C CYS A 226 42.99 6.04 -53.26
N GLN A 227 43.65 5.69 -54.37
CA GLN A 227 43.70 4.31 -54.87
C GLN A 227 44.63 3.39 -54.07
N TYR A 228 45.51 3.93 -53.23
CA TYR A 228 46.44 3.16 -52.39
C TYR A 228 45.77 2.47 -51.19
N PHE A 229 44.48 2.73 -50.94
CA PHE A 229 43.73 2.12 -49.84
C PHE A 229 42.84 0.99 -50.34
N THR A 230 43.18 -0.26 -50.00
CA THR A 230 42.33 -1.42 -50.26
C THR A 230 41.04 -1.33 -49.43
N GLN A 231 39.99 -2.05 -49.83
CA GLN A 231 38.73 -2.04 -49.09
C GLN A 231 38.91 -2.54 -47.65
N GLU A 232 39.73 -3.57 -47.44
CA GLU A 232 40.11 -4.13 -46.13
C GLU A 232 40.83 -3.11 -45.24
N GLN A 233 41.77 -2.33 -45.79
CA GLN A 233 42.45 -1.27 -45.04
C GLN A 233 41.44 -0.18 -44.60
N ARG A 234 40.51 0.19 -45.49
CA ARG A 234 39.45 1.16 -45.16
C ARG A 234 38.51 0.64 -44.08
N GLU A 235 38.18 -0.64 -44.12
CA GLU A 235 37.37 -1.34 -43.12
C GLU A 235 38.07 -1.39 -41.75
N SER A 236 39.37 -1.72 -41.72
CA SER A 236 40.19 -1.68 -40.51
C SER A 236 40.26 -0.28 -39.89
N ILE A 237 40.45 0.76 -40.70
CA ILE A 237 40.39 2.17 -40.26
C ILE A 237 39.00 2.51 -39.69
N TYR A 238 37.93 2.07 -40.35
CA TYR A 238 36.54 2.29 -39.90
C TYR A 238 36.28 1.65 -38.53
N GLN A 239 36.60 0.37 -38.37
CA GLN A 239 36.40 -0.37 -37.12
C GLN A 239 37.22 0.25 -35.99
N ARG A 240 38.50 0.56 -36.23
CA ARG A 240 39.36 1.25 -35.27
C ARG A 240 38.77 2.60 -34.85
N PHE A 241 38.27 3.40 -35.79
CA PHE A 241 37.69 4.71 -35.50
C PHE A 241 36.40 4.61 -34.66
N TRP A 242 35.50 3.66 -34.96
CA TRP A 242 34.27 3.48 -34.20
C TRP A 242 34.46 2.75 -32.86
N GLY A 243 35.58 2.03 -32.66
CA GLY A 243 36.00 1.53 -31.35
C GLY A 243 36.42 2.60 -30.33
N LEU A 244 36.89 3.78 -30.80
CA LEU A 244 37.34 4.88 -29.94
C LEU A 244 36.18 5.61 -29.23
N THR A 245 36.46 6.26 -28.10
CA THR A 245 35.53 7.20 -27.45
C THR A 245 35.38 8.50 -28.27
N TRP A 246 34.36 9.30 -27.97
CA TRP A 246 34.10 10.55 -28.71
C TRP A 246 35.21 11.60 -28.60
N GLY A 247 35.92 11.64 -27.46
CA GLY A 247 37.08 12.52 -27.28
C GLY A 247 38.24 12.08 -28.17
N GLU A 248 38.55 10.79 -28.15
CA GLU A 248 39.59 10.17 -28.97
C GLU A 248 39.27 10.27 -30.47
N ARG A 249 38.00 10.11 -30.90
CA ARG A 249 37.58 10.34 -32.30
C ARG A 249 37.77 11.80 -32.73
N LYS A 250 37.50 12.77 -31.84
CA LYS A 250 37.78 14.19 -32.13
C LYS A 250 39.28 14.41 -32.27
N ALA A 251 40.10 13.84 -31.39
CA ALA A 251 41.56 13.90 -31.48
C ALA A 251 42.10 13.22 -32.75
N PHE A 252 41.59 12.03 -33.10
CA PHE A 252 41.91 11.31 -34.34
C PHE A 252 41.68 12.21 -35.56
N VAL A 253 40.48 12.78 -35.72
CA VAL A 253 40.20 13.67 -36.86
C VAL A 253 41.08 14.92 -36.86
N CYS A 254 41.39 15.50 -35.70
CA CYS A 254 42.27 16.68 -35.63
C CYS A 254 43.74 16.35 -35.97
N GLY A 255 44.22 15.13 -35.65
CA GLY A 255 45.54 14.65 -36.08
C GLY A 255 45.62 14.29 -37.57
N TYR A 256 44.52 13.82 -38.17
CA TYR A 256 44.46 13.43 -39.57
C TYR A 256 44.00 14.53 -40.55
N VAL A 257 43.57 15.70 -40.06
CA VAL A 257 43.11 16.82 -40.89
C VAL A 257 43.89 18.10 -40.63
N THR A 258 44.72 18.51 -41.59
CA THR A 258 45.56 19.72 -41.49
C THR A 258 44.79 20.95 -41.97
N LYS A 259 44.77 22.02 -41.15
CA LYS A 259 44.14 23.32 -41.47
C LYS A 259 45.20 24.28 -42.01
N ILE A 260 45.05 24.70 -43.26
CA ILE A 260 45.98 25.61 -43.94
C ILE A 260 45.26 26.93 -44.30
N ALA A 261 45.89 28.08 -44.02
CA ALA A 261 45.37 29.39 -44.41
C ALA A 261 45.30 29.54 -45.94
N LYS A 262 44.32 30.30 -46.44
CA LYS A 262 44.22 30.65 -47.86
C LYS A 262 45.42 31.53 -48.25
N LYS A 263 46.15 31.19 -49.33
CA LYS A 263 47.37 31.92 -49.74
C LYS A 263 47.13 33.13 -50.65
N THR A 264 46.05 33.16 -51.43
CA THR A 264 45.70 34.27 -52.33
C THR A 264 44.18 34.38 -52.53
N ASN A 265 43.69 35.59 -52.79
CA ASN A 265 42.35 35.84 -53.34
C ASN A 265 42.48 36.01 -54.87
N THR A 266 41.66 35.29 -55.64
CA THR A 266 41.64 35.33 -57.12
C THR A 266 40.39 36.01 -57.68
N THR A 267 39.60 36.64 -56.81
CA THR A 267 38.32 37.30 -57.11
C THR A 267 38.18 38.46 -56.15
N ASP A 268 37.67 39.59 -56.63
CA ASP A 268 37.60 40.84 -55.88
C ASP A 268 36.38 40.85 -54.94
N GLY A 269 36.52 40.16 -53.80
CA GLY A 269 35.45 40.01 -52.84
C GLY A 269 35.78 39.11 -51.66
N ASP A 270 35.14 39.38 -50.52
CA ASP A 270 35.50 38.79 -49.24
C ASP A 270 35.04 37.31 -49.14
N SER A 271 36.00 36.42 -49.32
CA SER A 271 35.77 34.98 -49.35
C SER A 271 35.53 34.44 -47.94
N ARG A 272 34.27 34.12 -47.59
CA ARG A 272 33.83 33.46 -46.34
C ARG A 272 34.60 32.18 -45.91
N ARG A 273 35.53 31.69 -46.73
CA ARG A 273 36.41 30.55 -46.48
C ARG A 273 37.85 31.02 -46.23
N ASN A 274 38.21 31.14 -44.96
CA ASN A 274 39.55 31.59 -44.53
C ASN A 274 40.60 30.46 -44.58
N PHE A 275 40.17 29.20 -44.59
CA PHE A 275 41.04 28.03 -44.49
C PHE A 275 40.68 26.91 -45.50
N THR A 276 41.67 26.08 -45.81
CA THR A 276 41.51 24.82 -46.53
C THR A 276 41.91 23.66 -45.64
N LEU A 277 41.11 22.59 -45.68
CA LEU A 277 41.38 21.36 -44.96
C LEU A 277 42.04 20.35 -45.91
N ILE A 278 43.20 19.84 -45.52
CA ILE A 278 43.85 18.67 -46.11
C ILE A 278 43.48 17.45 -45.28
N TYR A 279 43.10 16.36 -45.95
CA TYR A 279 42.65 15.11 -45.31
C TYR A 279 43.69 14.03 -45.55
N ASN A 280 44.08 13.31 -44.51
CA ASN A 280 45.03 12.21 -44.57
C ASN A 280 44.42 10.94 -44.00
N LEU A 281 44.84 9.78 -44.49
CA LEU A 281 44.56 8.46 -43.89
C LEU A 281 45.88 7.72 -43.69
N ASN A 282 45.95 6.82 -42.72
CA ASN A 282 47.13 6.00 -42.45
C ASN A 282 46.90 4.57 -42.95
N ASN A 283 47.84 4.00 -43.70
CA ASN A 283 47.75 2.64 -44.25
C ASN A 283 48.39 1.55 -43.35
N GLY A 284 48.85 1.91 -42.16
CA GLY A 284 49.66 1.09 -41.25
C GLY A 284 51.12 1.53 -41.15
N GLN A 285 51.65 2.18 -42.19
CA GLN A 285 53.06 2.62 -42.26
C GLN A 285 53.19 4.15 -42.26
N GLN A 286 52.44 4.85 -43.11
CA GLN A 286 52.52 6.31 -43.23
C GLN A 286 51.19 6.98 -43.56
N ASN A 287 51.15 8.30 -43.39
CA ASN A 287 50.00 9.14 -43.65
C ASN A 287 49.96 9.59 -45.12
N TYR A 288 48.93 9.17 -45.84
CA TYR A 288 48.69 9.53 -47.23
C TYR A 288 47.59 10.58 -47.36
N GLN A 289 47.87 11.66 -48.10
CA GLN A 289 46.85 12.65 -48.45
C GLN A 289 45.79 12.02 -49.36
N VAL A 290 44.52 12.18 -49.01
CA VAL A 290 43.35 11.71 -49.77
C VAL A 290 42.39 12.86 -50.09
N CYS A 291 41.40 12.62 -50.95
CA CYS A 291 40.33 13.58 -51.14
C CYS A 291 39.37 13.59 -49.94
N ARG A 292 38.62 14.69 -49.78
CA ARG A 292 37.59 14.84 -48.72
C ARG A 292 36.63 13.65 -48.71
N ASP A 293 36.15 13.24 -49.88
CA ASP A 293 35.06 12.27 -49.98
C ASP A 293 35.56 10.86 -49.63
N MET A 294 36.82 10.52 -49.97
CA MET A 294 37.48 9.28 -49.51
C MET A 294 37.60 9.24 -47.98
N PHE A 295 38.01 10.34 -47.35
CA PHE A 295 38.12 10.43 -45.89
C PHE A 295 36.76 10.28 -45.20
N LEU A 296 35.75 11.04 -45.65
CA LEU A 296 34.40 10.99 -45.10
C LEU A 296 33.73 9.62 -45.32
N ASN A 297 33.92 9.01 -46.49
CA ASN A 297 33.34 7.70 -46.81
C ASN A 297 34.01 6.56 -46.03
N THR A 298 35.31 6.65 -45.78
CA THR A 298 36.06 5.66 -45.00
C THR A 298 35.72 5.73 -43.51
N LEU A 299 35.40 6.90 -42.95
CA LEU A 299 35.01 7.05 -41.54
C LEU A 299 33.49 7.04 -41.28
N GLY A 300 32.66 7.15 -42.32
CA GLY A 300 31.19 7.21 -42.20
C GLY A 300 30.65 8.53 -41.62
N ILE A 301 31.46 9.59 -41.53
CA ILE A 301 31.13 10.87 -40.90
C ILE A 301 30.77 11.96 -41.91
N GLY A 302 30.06 13.00 -41.45
CA GLY A 302 29.64 14.12 -42.30
C GLY A 302 30.63 15.29 -42.28
N TYR A 303 30.78 16.01 -43.40
CA TYR A 303 31.69 17.15 -43.54
C TYR A 303 31.58 18.19 -42.41
N ARG A 304 30.35 18.61 -42.05
CA ARG A 304 30.12 19.59 -40.97
C ARG A 304 30.64 19.12 -39.60
N MET A 305 30.69 17.81 -39.35
CA MET A 305 31.23 17.24 -38.10
C MET A 305 32.75 17.43 -38.04
N VAL A 306 33.45 17.08 -39.13
CA VAL A 306 34.90 17.31 -39.27
C VAL A 306 35.23 18.80 -39.18
N GLN A 307 34.48 19.65 -39.88
CA GLN A 307 34.68 21.09 -39.88
C GLN A 307 34.54 21.71 -38.48
N SER A 308 33.51 21.33 -37.71
CA SER A 308 33.38 21.74 -36.31
C SER A 308 34.55 21.25 -35.47
N TRP A 309 34.90 19.96 -35.57
CA TRP A 309 35.97 19.39 -34.74
C TRP A 309 37.32 20.06 -34.93
N VAL A 310 37.68 20.35 -36.18
CA VAL A 310 38.95 21.01 -36.53
C VAL A 310 38.92 22.51 -36.26
N ASN A 311 37.77 23.19 -36.39
CA ASN A 311 37.64 24.59 -35.99
C ASN A 311 37.77 24.76 -34.46
N ASP A 312 37.23 23.83 -33.68
CA ASP A 312 37.34 23.76 -32.21
C ASP A 312 38.68 23.16 -31.73
N SER A 313 39.74 23.24 -32.53
CA SER A 313 41.06 22.66 -32.23
C SER A 313 42.19 23.68 -32.42
N SER A 314 43.21 23.58 -31.57
CA SER A 314 44.44 24.36 -31.66
C SER A 314 45.59 23.39 -31.91
N HIS A 315 46.38 23.61 -32.97
CA HIS A 315 47.57 22.79 -33.30
C HIS A 315 47.29 21.27 -33.36
N GLY A 316 46.11 20.86 -33.86
CA GLY A 316 45.70 19.44 -33.93
C GLY A 316 45.14 18.86 -32.62
N ILE A 317 45.10 19.64 -31.53
CA ILE A 317 44.59 19.23 -30.21
C ILE A 317 43.18 19.80 -30.00
N PRO A 318 42.17 18.97 -29.64
CA PRO A 318 40.83 19.45 -29.30
C PRO A 318 40.81 20.35 -28.06
N ALA A 319 40.12 21.49 -28.12
CA ALA A 319 40.18 22.55 -27.10
C ALA A 319 39.61 22.22 -25.69
N THR A 320 39.21 20.98 -25.40
CA THR A 320 38.93 20.52 -24.02
C THR A 320 38.78 19.00 -23.93
N ILE A 321 39.77 18.34 -23.33
CA ILE A 321 39.52 17.11 -22.56
C ILE A 321 39.46 17.56 -21.09
N LYS A 322 38.26 17.82 -20.58
CA LYS A 322 38.08 18.01 -19.13
C LYS A 322 38.29 16.65 -18.47
N ILE A 323 39.53 16.37 -18.04
CA ILE A 323 39.84 15.25 -17.16
C ILE A 323 38.95 15.43 -15.93
N LYS A 324 38.07 14.46 -15.67
CA LYS A 324 37.30 14.45 -14.43
C LYS A 324 38.24 14.05 -13.30
N ASP A 325 38.39 14.92 -12.32
CA ASP A 325 39.24 14.66 -11.15
C ASP A 325 38.89 13.32 -10.51
N THR A 326 39.81 12.36 -10.61
CA THR A 326 39.64 11.00 -10.05
C THR A 326 39.74 11.02 -8.52
N SER A 327 40.48 11.98 -7.97
CA SER A 327 40.68 12.21 -6.53
C SER A 327 39.35 12.35 -5.76
N VAL A 328 38.50 13.29 -6.18
CA VAL A 328 37.21 13.60 -5.55
C VAL A 328 36.25 12.40 -5.59
N ASN A 329 36.28 11.62 -6.69
CA ASN A 329 35.43 10.43 -6.83
C ASN A 329 35.81 9.31 -5.85
N ASN A 330 37.09 9.19 -5.48
CA ASN A 330 37.56 8.16 -4.55
C ASN A 330 37.18 8.49 -3.09
N VAL A 331 37.28 9.76 -2.69
CA VAL A 331 36.87 10.21 -1.34
C VAL A 331 35.36 9.99 -1.12
N VAL A 332 34.52 10.36 -2.10
CA VAL A 332 33.07 10.17 -2.01
C VAL A 332 32.69 8.68 -1.96
N ARG A 333 33.42 7.81 -2.69
CA ARG A 333 33.24 6.35 -2.61
C ARG A 333 33.54 5.81 -1.22
N SER A 334 34.70 6.14 -0.67
CA SER A 334 35.11 5.71 0.68
C SER A 334 34.07 6.06 1.77
N GLN A 335 33.49 7.26 1.69
CA GLN A 335 32.42 7.70 2.58
C GLN A 335 31.11 6.90 2.37
N GLU A 336 30.71 6.64 1.12
CA GLU A 336 29.53 5.81 0.82
C GLU A 336 29.72 4.37 1.32
N ASP A 337 30.94 3.82 1.20
CA ASP A 337 31.29 2.49 1.72
C ASP A 337 31.26 2.45 3.25
N PHE A 338 31.74 3.49 3.95
CA PHE A 338 31.62 3.59 5.42
C PHE A 338 30.15 3.60 5.89
N LEU A 339 29.31 4.45 5.28
CA LEU A 339 27.87 4.49 5.59
C LEU A 339 27.17 3.16 5.24
N SER A 340 27.58 2.53 4.13
CA SER A 340 27.12 1.21 3.72
C SER A 340 27.43 0.17 4.80
N ASN A 341 28.67 0.12 5.30
CA ASN A 341 29.12 -0.82 6.32
C ASN A 341 28.46 -0.58 7.68
N PHE A 342 28.30 0.69 8.10
CA PHE A 342 27.52 1.03 9.30
C PHE A 342 26.11 0.44 9.22
N LEU A 343 25.39 0.66 8.11
CA LEU A 343 24.04 0.13 7.91
C LEU A 343 23.99 -1.41 7.80
N ASP A 344 25.11 -2.09 7.57
CA ASP A 344 25.19 -3.55 7.60
C ASP A 344 25.55 -4.13 8.97
N SER A 345 26.27 -3.38 9.80
CA SER A 345 26.56 -3.74 11.19
C SER A 345 25.35 -3.68 12.14
N LEU A 346 24.28 -2.95 11.76
CA LEU A 346 23.06 -2.86 12.57
C LEU A 346 22.29 -4.19 12.55
N PRO A 347 21.73 -4.67 13.69
CA PRO A 347 20.92 -5.89 13.72
C PRO A 347 19.62 -5.72 12.93
N LYS A 348 19.25 -6.76 12.17
CA LYS A 348 18.13 -6.73 11.22
C LYS A 348 17.29 -7.98 11.33
N MET A 349 15.97 -7.82 11.33
CA MET A 349 14.98 -8.88 11.25
C MET A 349 14.36 -8.96 9.84
N PRO A 350 14.03 -10.17 9.36
CA PRO A 350 13.33 -10.37 8.08
C PRO A 350 11.86 -9.90 8.15
N SER A 351 11.26 -9.74 6.97
CA SER A 351 9.89 -9.22 6.78
C SER A 351 8.76 -10.13 7.26
N HIS A 352 9.06 -11.38 7.64
CA HIS A 352 8.09 -12.42 7.98
C HIS A 352 7.04 -11.96 9.01
N TYR A 353 7.44 -11.13 9.97
CA TYR A 353 6.57 -10.55 11.00
C TYR A 353 5.52 -9.53 10.47
N ASN A 354 5.66 -9.03 9.24
CA ASN A 354 4.89 -7.89 8.75
C ASN A 354 4.26 -7.99 7.35
N ARG A 355 4.69 -8.91 6.45
CA ARG A 355 3.94 -9.39 5.25
C ARG A 355 4.73 -10.50 4.56
N GLN A 356 4.05 -11.58 4.17
CA GLN A 356 4.64 -12.78 3.54
C GLN A 356 5.44 -12.49 2.25
N ASN A 357 5.05 -11.46 1.47
CA ASN A 357 5.62 -11.15 0.15
C ASN A 357 6.47 -9.86 0.12
N SER A 358 7.28 -9.60 1.14
CA SER A 358 8.13 -8.38 1.23
C SER A 358 9.61 -8.73 1.36
N SER A 359 10.49 -8.10 0.58
CA SER A 359 11.95 -8.22 0.73
C SER A 359 12.57 -7.17 1.66
N LYS A 360 11.76 -6.54 2.52
CA LYS A 360 12.17 -5.42 3.39
C LYS A 360 12.83 -5.94 4.67
N LEU A 361 14.00 -5.39 4.99
CA LEU A 361 14.69 -5.64 6.25
C LEU A 361 14.26 -4.59 7.28
N TYR A 362 14.09 -5.02 8.53
CA TYR A 362 13.65 -4.17 9.63
C TYR A 362 14.73 -4.12 10.70
N LEU A 363 15.14 -2.93 11.14
CA LEU A 363 15.96 -2.78 12.35
C LEU A 363 15.13 -3.21 13.58
N GLU A 364 15.81 -3.73 14.59
CA GLU A 364 15.17 -4.17 15.84
C GLU A 364 14.42 -3.03 16.56
N PRO A 365 13.40 -3.36 17.38
CA PRO A 365 12.44 -2.37 17.91
C PRO A 365 13.04 -1.35 18.89
N VAL A 366 14.31 -1.50 19.28
CA VAL A 366 15.06 -0.57 20.13
C VAL A 366 15.15 0.83 19.49
N LEU A 367 15.17 0.92 18.16
CA LEU A 367 15.30 2.18 17.43
C LEU A 367 13.95 2.65 16.87
N GLN A 368 13.30 3.56 17.59
CA GLN A 368 11.94 4.02 17.26
C GLN A 368 11.88 5.01 16.09
N THR A 369 12.91 5.83 15.86
CA THR A 369 12.90 6.83 14.77
C THR A 369 14.18 6.86 13.93
N ILE A 370 14.07 7.34 12.68
CA ILE A 370 15.22 7.45 11.75
C ILE A 370 16.22 8.50 12.28
N LYS A 371 15.76 9.44 13.13
CA LYS A 371 16.61 10.42 13.80
C LYS A 371 17.58 9.70 14.75
N ASP A 372 17.17 8.62 15.40
CA ASP A 372 17.98 7.94 16.41
C ASP A 372 19.03 7.03 15.76
N VAL A 373 18.68 6.32 14.68
CA VAL A 373 19.67 5.62 13.85
C VAL A 373 20.72 6.60 13.29
N TYR A 374 20.27 7.79 12.89
CA TYR A 374 21.17 8.84 12.40
C TYR A 374 22.07 9.43 13.50
N LYS A 375 21.61 9.56 14.75
CA LYS A 375 22.46 9.93 15.89
C LYS A 375 23.57 8.89 16.09
N LEU A 376 23.24 7.59 16.08
CA LEU A 376 24.23 6.51 16.20
C LEU A 376 25.26 6.54 15.06
N TYR A 377 24.83 6.84 13.83
CA TYR A 377 25.73 7.06 12.71
C TYR A 377 26.69 8.23 12.96
N LEU A 378 26.21 9.37 13.47
CA LEU A 378 27.06 10.52 13.80
C LEU A 378 28.08 10.19 14.90
N VAL A 379 27.68 9.47 15.95
CA VAL A 379 28.59 8.99 17.00
C VAL A 379 29.67 8.10 16.38
N LYS A 380 29.29 7.14 15.52
CA LYS A 380 30.26 6.25 14.85
C LYS A 380 31.21 6.99 13.90
N CYS A 381 30.74 8.03 13.21
CA CYS A 381 31.59 8.92 12.41
C CYS A 381 32.66 9.59 13.29
N ASN A 382 32.25 10.17 14.42
CA ASN A 382 33.15 10.84 15.35
C ASN A 382 34.18 9.89 15.97
N GLU A 383 33.75 8.70 16.43
CA GLU A 383 34.65 7.66 16.96
C GLU A 383 35.73 7.19 15.97
N THR A 384 35.43 7.24 14.67
CA THR A 384 36.31 6.71 13.61
C THR A 384 37.03 7.82 12.81
N GLY A 385 36.86 9.09 13.21
CA GLY A 385 37.43 10.24 12.51
C GLY A 385 36.88 10.45 11.09
N GLN A 386 35.74 9.84 10.74
CA GLN A 386 35.17 9.90 9.39
C GLN A 386 34.19 11.07 9.24
N PRO A 387 34.21 11.79 8.11
CA PRO A 387 33.23 12.84 7.82
C PRO A 387 31.83 12.24 7.59
N SER A 388 30.81 12.84 8.20
CA SER A 388 29.44 12.35 8.16
C SER A 388 28.63 12.89 6.97
N PHE A 389 27.75 12.07 6.41
CA PHE A 389 26.76 12.50 5.44
C PHE A 389 25.54 13.17 6.08
N SER A 390 24.91 14.10 5.37
CA SER A 390 23.63 14.69 5.78
C SER A 390 22.52 13.65 5.95
N ARG A 391 21.58 13.92 6.86
CA ARG A 391 20.41 13.07 7.15
C ARG A 391 19.60 12.67 5.90
N LYS A 392 19.54 13.55 4.89
CA LYS A 392 18.89 13.25 3.59
C LYS A 392 19.61 12.10 2.88
N LYS A 393 20.92 12.23 2.69
CA LYS A 393 21.78 11.22 2.05
C LYS A 393 21.79 9.90 2.83
N PHE A 394 21.86 9.97 4.16
CA PHE A 394 21.70 8.81 5.05
C PHE A 394 20.37 8.07 4.78
N SER A 395 19.25 8.81 4.74
CA SER A 395 17.92 8.24 4.52
C SER A 395 17.76 7.63 3.11
N GLU A 396 18.42 8.22 2.10
CA GLU A 396 18.47 7.69 0.74
C GLU A 396 19.21 6.34 0.68
N VAL A 397 20.37 6.22 1.35
CA VAL A 397 21.17 4.98 1.36
C VAL A 397 20.49 3.87 2.19
N MET A 398 19.90 4.21 3.34
CA MET A 398 19.06 3.29 4.14
C MET A 398 17.88 2.76 3.30
N SER A 399 17.25 3.65 2.52
CA SER A 399 16.14 3.29 1.63
C SER A 399 16.56 2.44 0.43
N SER A 400 17.78 2.59 -0.08
CA SER A 400 18.32 1.77 -1.17
C SER A 400 18.73 0.37 -0.71
N LYS A 401 19.24 0.22 0.53
CA LYS A 401 19.45 -1.10 1.18
C LYS A 401 18.15 -1.79 1.62
N ASN A 402 17.00 -1.18 1.36
CA ASN A 402 15.67 -1.67 1.73
C ASN A 402 15.48 -1.89 3.25
N ILE A 403 16.24 -1.15 4.06
CA ILE A 403 16.16 -1.16 5.53
C ILE A 403 15.06 -0.21 5.99
N SER A 404 14.37 -0.56 7.07
CA SER A 404 13.26 0.16 7.68
C SER A 404 13.35 0.06 9.19
N LEU A 405 12.62 0.91 9.91
CA LEU A 405 12.33 0.67 11.32
C LEU A 405 11.18 -0.33 11.46
N PHE A 406 11.26 -1.16 12.49
CA PHE A 406 10.16 -2.00 12.94
C PHE A 406 9.14 -1.16 13.73
N ASN A 407 7.99 -0.92 13.13
CA ASN A 407 6.85 -0.41 13.86
C ASN A 407 6.10 -1.60 14.47
N VAL A 408 5.98 -1.63 15.79
CA VAL A 408 5.08 -2.57 16.49
C VAL A 408 3.66 -2.31 15.98
N LYS A 409 2.93 -3.37 15.59
CA LYS A 409 1.52 -3.26 15.21
C LYS A 409 0.71 -2.81 16.42
N LYS A 410 -0.33 -2.00 16.19
CA LYS A 410 -1.16 -1.44 17.27
C LYS A 410 -2.02 -2.50 17.98
N ASP A 411 -2.28 -3.61 17.31
CA ASP A 411 -3.23 -4.63 17.75
C ASP A 411 -2.46 -5.94 17.99
N LYS A 412 -1.72 -6.01 19.11
CA LYS A 412 -1.26 -7.30 19.64
C LYS A 412 -2.43 -7.94 20.41
N CYS A 413 -2.71 -9.21 20.15
CA CYS A 413 -3.64 -9.97 21.00
C CYS A 413 -3.11 -10.00 22.44
N ASN A 414 -3.95 -9.61 23.40
CA ASN A 414 -3.57 -9.52 24.81
C ASN A 414 -3.06 -10.87 25.35
N LEU A 415 -3.67 -12.00 24.96
CA LEU A 415 -3.22 -13.34 25.36
C LEU A 415 -1.81 -13.66 24.83
N CYS A 416 -1.52 -13.31 23.57
CA CYS A 416 -0.17 -13.48 23.02
C CYS A 416 0.85 -12.54 23.68
N ALA A 417 0.47 -11.30 23.99
CA ALA A 417 1.33 -10.36 24.70
C ALA A 417 1.60 -10.81 26.15
N SER A 418 0.61 -11.38 26.84
CA SER A 418 0.79 -11.97 28.17
C SER A 418 1.71 -13.19 28.14
N TYR A 419 1.62 -14.05 27.11
CA TYR A 419 2.56 -15.15 26.93
C TYR A 419 3.99 -14.66 26.62
N GLU A 420 4.15 -13.69 25.71
CA GLU A 420 5.45 -13.04 25.45
C GLU A 420 6.07 -12.41 26.73
N ALA A 421 5.23 -11.96 27.67
CA ALA A 421 5.64 -11.40 28.96
C ALA A 421 5.83 -12.45 30.08
N GLY A 422 5.62 -13.74 29.82
CA GLY A 422 5.72 -14.82 30.82
C GLY A 422 4.54 -14.94 31.79
N ASN A 423 3.44 -14.22 31.55
CA ASN A 423 2.25 -14.15 32.42
C ASN A 423 1.15 -15.15 32.05
N LEU A 424 1.35 -15.99 31.02
CA LEU A 424 0.38 -16.99 30.57
C LEU A 424 1.08 -18.35 30.40
N GLN A 425 0.39 -19.43 30.77
CA GLN A 425 0.91 -20.79 30.57
C GLN A 425 0.90 -21.17 29.08
N GLU A 426 1.87 -22.01 28.68
CA GLU A 426 2.04 -22.44 27.29
C GLU A 426 0.82 -23.19 26.74
N GLU A 427 0.13 -23.98 27.56
CA GLU A 427 -1.04 -24.76 27.12
C GLU A 427 -2.23 -23.86 26.73
N SER A 428 -2.55 -22.88 27.59
CA SER A 428 -3.57 -21.87 27.29
C SER A 428 -3.23 -21.04 26.04
N TRP A 429 -1.94 -20.78 25.80
CA TRP A 429 -1.49 -20.13 24.57
C TRP A 429 -1.62 -21.04 23.34
N LYS A 430 -1.29 -22.33 23.44
CA LYS A 430 -1.49 -23.31 22.35
C LYS A 430 -2.95 -23.43 21.95
N GLU A 431 -3.86 -23.62 22.91
CA GLU A 431 -5.30 -23.64 22.65
C GLU A 431 -5.78 -22.39 21.91
N HIS A 432 -5.33 -21.21 22.36
CA HIS A 432 -5.68 -19.92 21.74
C HIS A 432 -5.18 -19.83 20.29
N ILE A 433 -3.96 -20.33 20.01
CA ILE A 433 -3.43 -20.41 18.65
C ILE A 433 -4.21 -21.43 17.79
N GLU A 434 -4.62 -22.57 18.35
CA GLU A 434 -5.42 -23.57 17.64
C GLU A 434 -6.81 -23.03 17.28
N LYS A 435 -7.53 -22.46 18.26
CA LYS A 435 -8.85 -21.82 18.08
C LYS A 435 -8.82 -20.73 16.98
N LYS A 436 -7.75 -19.93 16.97
CA LYS A 436 -7.47 -18.93 15.92
C LYS A 436 -7.29 -19.56 14.53
N GLU A 437 -6.50 -20.63 14.40
CA GLU A 437 -6.29 -21.26 13.08
C GLU A 437 -7.52 -22.04 12.60
N LYS A 438 -8.33 -22.60 13.52
CA LYS A 438 -9.69 -23.13 13.24
C LYS A 438 -10.61 -22.04 12.66
N ALA A 439 -10.76 -20.91 13.34
CA ALA A 439 -11.57 -19.78 12.87
C ALA A 439 -11.13 -19.28 11.47
N ARG A 440 -9.82 -19.27 11.21
CA ARG A 440 -9.23 -18.92 9.89
C ARG A 440 -9.47 -19.98 8.81
N LYS A 441 -9.53 -21.26 9.18
CA LYS A 441 -9.91 -22.34 8.26
C LYS A 441 -11.38 -22.19 7.85
N GLU A 442 -12.27 -22.01 8.81
CA GLU A 442 -13.70 -21.85 8.53
C GLU A 442 -14.00 -20.60 7.67
N LYS A 443 -13.41 -19.44 8.00
CA LYS A 443 -13.57 -18.23 7.16
C LYS A 443 -13.08 -18.47 5.72
N ARG A 444 -12.01 -19.24 5.50
CA ARG A 444 -11.57 -19.62 4.14
C ARG A 444 -12.58 -20.52 3.42
N GLU A 445 -13.08 -21.54 4.09
CA GLU A 445 -14.08 -22.45 3.51
C GLU A 445 -15.39 -21.74 3.15
N ASP A 446 -15.84 -20.78 3.96
CA ASP A 446 -17.00 -19.96 3.63
C ASP A 446 -16.70 -18.98 2.48
N ILE A 447 -15.50 -18.41 2.40
CA ILE A 447 -15.09 -17.61 1.23
C ILE A 447 -15.13 -18.46 -0.05
N GLU A 448 -14.70 -19.72 0.01
CA GLU A 448 -14.80 -20.64 -1.14
C GLU A 448 -16.26 -20.97 -1.50
N LYS A 449 -17.13 -21.25 -0.52
CA LYS A 449 -18.58 -21.45 -0.74
C LYS A 449 -19.25 -20.22 -1.35
N ALA A 450 -18.88 -19.02 -0.88
CA ALA A 450 -19.39 -17.75 -1.39
C ALA A 450 -18.91 -17.48 -2.83
N ASN A 451 -17.65 -17.78 -3.15
CA ASN A 451 -17.11 -17.66 -4.51
C ASN A 451 -17.77 -18.65 -5.49
N ARG A 452 -18.24 -19.82 -5.03
CA ARG A 452 -19.08 -20.74 -5.82
C ARG A 452 -20.55 -20.29 -5.95
N GLY A 453 -20.93 -19.21 -5.27
CA GLY A 453 -22.29 -18.66 -5.31
C GLY A 453 -23.31 -19.44 -4.48
N GLU A 454 -22.87 -20.33 -3.58
CA GLU A 454 -23.74 -21.14 -2.71
C GLU A 454 -24.35 -20.30 -1.56
N ILE A 455 -23.60 -19.30 -1.09
CA ILE A 455 -23.96 -18.46 0.06
C ILE A 455 -23.67 -16.98 -0.21
N ILE A 456 -24.33 -16.10 0.55
CA ILE A 456 -24.00 -14.68 0.62
C ILE A 456 -23.09 -14.48 1.84
N LEU A 457 -21.93 -13.85 1.65
CA LEU A 457 -20.93 -13.69 2.71
C LEU A 457 -20.57 -12.21 2.90
N ILE A 458 -20.88 -11.69 4.08
CA ILE A 458 -20.64 -10.30 4.46
C ILE A 458 -19.85 -10.18 5.77
N GLU A 459 -19.14 -9.07 5.91
CA GLU A 459 -18.50 -8.65 7.15
C GLU A 459 -19.09 -7.33 7.63
N VAL A 460 -19.16 -7.14 8.95
CA VAL A 460 -19.62 -5.90 9.58
C VAL A 460 -18.62 -5.42 10.61
N ASP A 461 -18.33 -4.11 10.60
CA ASP A 461 -17.45 -3.48 11.59
C ASP A 461 -17.81 -2.00 11.81
N PHE A 462 -17.54 -1.51 13.02
CA PHE A 462 -17.83 -0.14 13.44
C PHE A 462 -16.54 0.69 13.53
N GLN A 463 -16.38 1.65 12.62
CA GLN A 463 -15.16 2.42 12.54
C GLN A 463 -14.97 3.29 13.79
N ALA A 464 -13.72 3.35 14.30
CA ALA A 464 -13.34 4.27 15.37
C ALA A 464 -13.81 5.70 15.08
N VAL A 465 -14.50 6.30 16.07
CA VAL A 465 -15.23 7.57 15.99
C VAL A 465 -14.43 8.69 15.31
N LYS A 466 -15.13 9.46 14.46
CA LYS A 466 -14.60 10.66 13.81
C LYS A 466 -15.27 11.90 14.41
N LEU A 467 -14.71 13.08 14.19
CA LEU A 467 -15.16 14.33 14.83
C LEU A 467 -15.40 15.40 13.77
N ALA A 468 -16.51 16.13 13.85
CA ALA A 468 -16.76 17.30 13.02
C ALA A 468 -17.02 18.55 13.90
N PRO A 469 -16.46 19.72 13.58
CA PRO A 469 -15.45 19.97 12.54
C PRO A 469 -14.05 19.46 12.94
N PHE A 470 -13.25 19.09 11.95
CA PHE A 470 -11.84 18.71 12.09
C PHE A 470 -10.97 19.56 11.14
N THR A 471 -10.21 20.48 11.71
CA THR A 471 -9.30 21.39 10.99
C THR A 471 -7.93 21.40 11.67
N HIS A 472 -6.93 21.95 11.00
CA HIS A 472 -5.58 22.11 11.58
C HIS A 472 -5.40 23.40 12.39
N ALA A 473 -6.45 24.20 12.59
CA ALA A 473 -6.37 25.47 13.29
C ALA A 473 -6.50 25.29 14.82
N ASN A 474 -5.53 25.83 15.56
CA ASN A 474 -5.41 25.71 17.03
C ASN A 474 -6.69 26.12 17.78
N ALA A 475 -7.46 27.08 17.26
CA ALA A 475 -8.72 27.55 17.84
C ALA A 475 -9.82 26.46 17.93
N PHE A 476 -9.71 25.36 17.18
CA PHE A 476 -10.61 24.21 17.26
C PHE A 476 -10.17 23.16 18.30
N TYR A 477 -9.07 23.36 19.03
CA TYR A 477 -8.69 22.47 20.14
C TYR A 477 -9.69 22.57 21.29
N TYR A 478 -10.13 23.79 21.63
CA TYR A 478 -10.99 24.12 22.77
C TYR A 478 -12.50 24.17 22.44
N LYS A 479 -12.92 23.65 21.29
CA LYS A 479 -14.33 23.61 20.88
C LYS A 479 -14.86 22.19 20.92
N THR A 480 -16.08 22.04 21.45
CA THR A 480 -16.87 20.81 21.34
C THR A 480 -17.00 20.41 19.87
N LYS A 481 -16.89 19.11 19.60
CA LYS A 481 -16.98 18.53 18.26
C LYS A 481 -18.01 17.42 18.28
N LEU A 482 -18.84 17.41 17.25
CA LEU A 482 -19.87 16.42 17.00
C LEU A 482 -19.23 15.07 16.71
N ALA A 483 -19.55 14.03 17.48
CA ALA A 483 -19.16 12.67 17.13
C ALA A 483 -19.85 12.24 15.82
N CYS A 484 -19.07 11.66 14.93
CA CYS A 484 -19.49 11.11 13.64
C CYS A 484 -19.08 9.64 13.58
N HIS A 485 -20.06 8.79 13.34
CA HIS A 485 -19.96 7.33 13.37
C HIS A 485 -20.06 6.76 11.97
N ASN A 486 -19.42 5.60 11.75
CA ASN A 486 -19.49 4.87 10.48
C ASN A 486 -19.60 3.37 10.74
N PHE A 487 -20.79 2.81 10.56
CA PHE A 487 -20.99 1.36 10.53
C PHE A 487 -20.83 0.85 9.10
N THR A 488 -19.88 -0.04 8.86
CA THR A 488 -19.53 -0.49 7.51
C THR A 488 -19.87 -1.96 7.33
N ILE A 489 -20.55 -2.26 6.22
CA ILE A 489 -20.84 -3.62 5.77
C ILE A 489 -20.08 -3.88 4.46
N TYR A 490 -19.43 -5.03 4.35
CA TYR A 490 -18.57 -5.41 3.22
C TYR A 490 -18.99 -6.77 2.64
N ASP A 491 -19.35 -6.80 1.35
CA ASP A 491 -19.62 -8.03 0.60
C ASP A 491 -18.28 -8.63 0.13
N ILE A 492 -17.92 -9.81 0.65
CA ILE A 492 -16.61 -10.41 0.39
C ILE A 492 -16.48 -10.84 -1.08
N VAL A 493 -17.56 -11.26 -1.75
CA VAL A 493 -17.49 -11.76 -3.13
C VAL A 493 -17.48 -10.59 -4.12
N LYS A 494 -18.46 -9.69 -4.00
CA LYS A 494 -18.60 -8.52 -4.90
C LYS A 494 -17.55 -7.44 -4.64
N LYS A 495 -16.82 -7.53 -3.51
CA LYS A 495 -15.87 -6.51 -3.02
C LYS A 495 -16.52 -5.12 -2.89
N GLN A 496 -17.83 -5.07 -2.66
CA GLN A 496 -18.62 -3.86 -2.46
C GLN A 496 -18.71 -3.54 -0.97
N SER A 497 -18.81 -2.25 -0.63
CA SER A 497 -18.99 -1.82 0.76
C SER A 497 -20.06 -0.75 0.83
N THR A 498 -20.90 -0.84 1.86
CA THR A 498 -21.87 0.18 2.24
C THR A 498 -21.48 0.73 3.61
N CYS A 499 -21.23 2.03 3.66
CA CYS A 499 -20.87 2.79 4.87
C CYS A 499 -22.06 3.62 5.33
N TYR A 500 -22.56 3.35 6.53
CA TYR A 500 -23.65 4.05 7.18
C TYR A 500 -23.08 5.10 8.10
N TRP A 501 -23.15 6.36 7.68
CA TRP A 501 -22.71 7.52 8.45
C TRP A 501 -23.88 8.13 9.21
N PHE A 502 -23.62 8.50 10.46
CA PHE A 502 -24.54 9.29 11.29
C PHE A 502 -23.72 10.06 12.32
N SER A 503 -24.26 11.19 12.78
CA SER A 503 -23.68 11.97 13.87
C SER A 503 -24.54 11.90 15.13
N GLU A 504 -23.97 12.27 16.27
CA GLU A 504 -24.62 12.17 17.59
C GLU A 504 -25.92 12.97 17.73
N ASP A 505 -26.15 13.98 16.89
CA ASP A 505 -27.42 14.72 16.79
C ASP A 505 -28.53 13.92 16.09
N GLN A 506 -28.17 13.07 15.13
CA GLN A 506 -29.10 12.17 14.44
C GLN A 506 -29.37 10.90 15.23
N ASN A 507 -28.38 10.43 15.99
CA ASN A 507 -28.55 9.34 16.94
C ASN A 507 -27.54 9.44 18.09
N ASN A 508 -28.03 9.84 19.26
CA ASN A 508 -27.24 9.97 20.48
C ASN A 508 -27.05 8.64 21.24
N GLN A 509 -27.63 7.53 20.76
CA GLN A 509 -27.62 6.23 21.43
C GLN A 509 -26.92 5.15 20.58
N LEU A 510 -25.69 4.80 20.98
CA LEU A 510 -24.95 3.65 20.44
C LEU A 510 -25.42 2.31 21.05
N VAL A 511 -26.73 2.04 20.95
CA VAL A 511 -27.40 0.82 21.42
C VAL A 511 -27.55 -0.21 20.31
N ALA A 512 -27.84 -1.47 20.66
CA ALA A 512 -28.00 -2.56 19.70
C ALA A 512 -28.96 -2.23 18.52
N SER A 513 -30.11 -1.60 18.81
CA SER A 513 -31.11 -1.16 17.82
C SER A 513 -30.52 -0.29 16.69
N THR A 514 -29.48 0.50 16.96
CA THR A 514 -28.77 1.34 15.98
C THR A 514 -28.04 0.50 14.93
N PHE A 515 -27.29 -0.52 15.36
CA PHE A 515 -26.55 -1.43 14.48
C PHE A 515 -27.50 -2.38 13.74
N VAL A 516 -28.54 -2.85 14.43
CA VAL A 516 -29.61 -3.66 13.84
C VAL A 516 -30.32 -2.92 12.71
N SER A 517 -30.68 -1.64 12.89
CA SER A 517 -31.33 -0.84 11.85
C SER A 517 -30.51 -0.81 10.56
N CYS A 518 -29.20 -0.57 10.66
CA CYS A 518 -28.28 -0.55 9.53
C CYS A 518 -28.15 -1.93 8.85
N LEU A 519 -28.03 -3.00 9.65
CA LEU A 519 -27.88 -4.36 9.15
C LEU A 519 -29.15 -4.87 8.47
N ILE A 520 -30.32 -4.73 9.10
CA ILE A 520 -31.61 -5.13 8.54
C ILE A 520 -31.90 -4.36 7.23
N HIS A 521 -31.63 -3.06 7.18
CA HIS A 521 -31.74 -2.29 5.93
C HIS A 521 -30.83 -2.85 4.82
N TYR A 522 -29.57 -3.18 5.13
CA TYR A 522 -28.66 -3.79 4.16
C TYR A 522 -29.18 -5.15 3.67
N LEU A 523 -29.58 -6.03 4.59
CA LEU A 523 -30.07 -7.37 4.26
C LEU A 523 -31.31 -7.30 3.36
N LYS A 524 -32.28 -6.41 3.67
CA LYS A 524 -33.44 -6.16 2.81
C LYS A 524 -33.04 -5.67 1.42
N LYS A 525 -32.11 -4.72 1.32
CA LYS A 525 -31.72 -4.08 0.05
C LYS A 525 -30.81 -4.94 -0.83
N LYS A 526 -30.02 -5.86 -0.27
CA LYS A 526 -28.90 -6.52 -0.97
C LYS A 526 -28.86 -8.05 -0.87
N CYS A 527 -29.57 -8.67 0.08
CA CYS A 527 -29.43 -10.10 0.39
C CYS A 527 -30.70 -10.93 0.14
N ILE A 528 -31.87 -10.30 -0.05
CA ILE A 528 -33.06 -11.00 -0.53
C ILE A 528 -32.80 -11.45 -1.98
N THR A 529 -32.90 -12.76 -2.22
CA THR A 529 -32.67 -13.39 -3.54
C THR A 529 -33.74 -14.44 -3.81
N ALA A 530 -34.09 -14.66 -5.08
CA ALA A 530 -35.09 -15.68 -5.46
C ALA A 530 -34.68 -17.10 -5.02
N GLU A 531 -33.37 -17.39 -5.05
CA GLU A 531 -32.78 -18.66 -4.60
C GLU A 531 -32.69 -18.81 -3.06
N LYS A 532 -33.10 -17.78 -2.28
CA LYS A 532 -33.10 -17.78 -0.80
C LYS A 532 -31.79 -18.26 -0.15
N LYS A 533 -30.66 -17.85 -0.72
CA LYS A 533 -29.32 -18.33 -0.33
C LYS A 533 -29.02 -18.09 1.16
N PRO A 534 -28.35 -19.03 1.85
CA PRO A 534 -27.90 -18.79 3.21
C PRO A 534 -26.97 -17.57 3.29
N ILE A 535 -27.14 -16.79 4.36
CA ILE A 535 -26.38 -15.57 4.62
C ILE A 535 -25.41 -15.83 5.77
N ILE A 536 -24.13 -15.57 5.57
CA ILE A 536 -23.10 -15.63 6.62
C ILE A 536 -22.60 -14.22 6.90
N ILE A 537 -22.65 -13.83 8.18
CA ILE A 537 -22.27 -12.52 8.69
C ILE A 537 -21.09 -12.73 9.65
N PHE A 538 -19.90 -12.26 9.28
CA PHE A 538 -18.79 -12.15 10.22
C PHE A 538 -18.84 -10.79 10.92
N SER A 539 -18.77 -10.80 12.24
CA SER A 539 -18.74 -9.59 13.07
C SER A 539 -17.67 -9.68 14.16
N ASP A 540 -17.38 -8.55 14.79
CA ASP A 540 -16.71 -8.56 16.08
C ASP A 540 -17.59 -9.22 17.16
N GLY A 541 -16.98 -9.60 18.28
CA GLY A 541 -17.66 -10.20 19.43
C GLY A 541 -18.26 -9.18 20.41
N CYS A 542 -18.46 -7.92 20.00
CA CYS A 542 -18.89 -6.85 20.91
C CYS A 542 -20.34 -7.05 21.35
N THR A 543 -20.55 -7.19 22.66
CA THR A 543 -21.86 -7.47 23.25
C THR A 543 -22.85 -6.33 23.05
N ALA A 544 -22.43 -5.08 23.18
CA ALA A 544 -23.29 -3.91 22.98
C ALA A 544 -23.80 -3.76 21.53
N GLN A 545 -23.05 -4.26 20.54
CA GLN A 545 -23.33 -4.05 19.11
C GLN A 545 -23.91 -5.30 18.46
N ASN A 546 -23.11 -6.36 18.39
CA ASN A 546 -23.36 -7.53 17.54
C ASN A 546 -23.80 -8.77 18.33
N ARG A 547 -23.32 -8.93 19.56
CA ARG A 547 -23.49 -10.15 20.37
C ARG A 547 -24.47 -9.94 21.53
N ASN A 548 -25.74 -9.70 21.19
CA ASN A 548 -26.84 -9.49 22.14
C ASN A 548 -28.16 -10.11 21.64
N ASN A 549 -29.14 -10.17 22.55
CA ASN A 549 -30.48 -10.67 22.28
C ASN A 549 -31.24 -9.81 21.26
N VAL A 550 -31.09 -8.49 21.24
CA VAL A 550 -31.76 -7.59 20.29
C VAL A 550 -31.34 -7.90 18.84
N MET A 551 -30.03 -8.00 18.58
CA MET A 551 -29.47 -8.41 17.29
C MET A 551 -29.95 -9.82 16.89
N ALA A 552 -29.90 -10.77 17.83
CA ALA A 552 -30.30 -12.15 17.58
C ALA A 552 -31.80 -12.29 17.23
N ASN A 553 -32.70 -11.60 17.93
CA ASN A 553 -34.12 -11.61 17.63
C ASN A 553 -34.44 -10.90 16.30
N ALA A 554 -33.75 -9.80 15.99
CA ALA A 554 -33.96 -9.10 14.72
C ALA A 554 -33.51 -9.95 13.50
N LEU A 555 -32.37 -10.65 13.61
CA LEU A 555 -31.90 -11.58 12.58
C LEU A 555 -32.81 -12.81 12.47
N LEU A 556 -33.36 -13.31 13.58
CA LEU A 556 -34.36 -14.37 13.56
C LEU A 556 -35.65 -13.94 12.86
N ASN A 557 -36.20 -12.79 13.22
CA ASN A 557 -37.42 -12.26 12.61
C ASN A 557 -37.24 -12.02 11.09
N PHE A 558 -36.05 -11.56 10.67
CA PHE A 558 -35.70 -11.45 9.25
C PHE A 558 -35.64 -12.84 8.57
N SER A 559 -34.99 -13.82 9.20
CA SER A 559 -34.88 -15.20 8.73
C SER A 559 -36.26 -15.85 8.53
N MET A 560 -37.17 -15.70 9.50
CA MET A 560 -38.56 -16.15 9.42
C MET A 560 -39.32 -15.46 8.29
N LEU A 561 -39.30 -14.12 8.24
CA LEU A 561 -40.11 -13.33 7.32
C LEU A 561 -39.71 -13.51 5.84
N HIS A 562 -38.42 -13.69 5.56
CA HIS A 562 -37.92 -13.90 4.19
C HIS A 562 -37.68 -15.38 3.84
N GLY A 563 -37.71 -16.28 4.82
CA GLY A 563 -37.45 -17.72 4.63
C GLY A 563 -35.99 -18.04 4.29
N VAL A 564 -35.02 -17.31 4.88
CA VAL A 564 -33.58 -17.43 4.58
C VAL A 564 -32.79 -17.83 5.82
N LEU A 565 -31.87 -18.79 5.68
CA LEU A 565 -31.03 -19.23 6.79
C LEU A 565 -29.89 -18.24 7.02
N ILE A 566 -29.73 -17.74 8.25
CA ILE A 566 -28.66 -16.79 8.61
C ILE A 566 -27.71 -17.43 9.63
N TYR A 567 -26.41 -17.23 9.43
CA TYR A 567 -25.35 -17.53 10.39
C TYR A 567 -24.60 -16.26 10.76
N GLN A 568 -24.49 -15.96 12.05
CA GLN A 568 -23.61 -14.91 12.58
C GLN A 568 -22.39 -15.56 13.25
N LYS A 569 -21.19 -15.14 12.87
CA LYS A 569 -19.91 -15.75 13.27
C LYS A 569 -18.98 -14.71 13.89
N TYR A 570 -18.40 -15.05 15.04
CA TYR A 570 -17.57 -14.17 15.86
C TYR A 570 -16.10 -14.57 15.80
N LEU A 571 -15.24 -13.69 15.30
CA LEU A 571 -13.80 -13.94 15.19
C LEU A 571 -13.06 -13.81 16.54
N GLU A 572 -11.90 -14.47 16.67
CA GLU A 572 -11.08 -14.41 17.88
C GLU A 572 -10.43 -13.02 18.12
N VAL A 573 -10.54 -12.55 19.36
CA VAL A 573 -10.15 -11.21 19.78
C VAL A 573 -8.64 -10.97 19.60
N GLY A 574 -8.28 -9.85 18.96
CA GLY A 574 -6.88 -9.48 18.69
C GLY A 574 -6.20 -10.31 17.58
N HIS A 575 -6.95 -11.17 16.90
CA HIS A 575 -6.49 -11.93 15.72
C HIS A 575 -7.39 -11.76 14.49
N THR A 576 -8.41 -10.92 14.61
CA THR A 576 -9.22 -10.39 13.51
C THR A 576 -8.32 -9.80 12.42
N GLN A 577 -8.54 -10.29 11.20
CA GLN A 577 -8.16 -9.60 9.97
C GLN A 577 -9.42 -9.62 9.13
N MET A 578 -10.08 -8.47 9.06
CA MET A 578 -11.32 -8.31 8.32
C MET A 578 -11.03 -7.48 7.07
N GLU A 579 -11.66 -7.84 5.96
CA GLU A 579 -11.54 -7.12 4.71
C GLU A 579 -12.15 -5.71 4.82
N VAL A 580 -13.11 -5.53 5.72
CA VAL A 580 -13.67 -4.21 6.09
C VAL A 580 -12.62 -3.26 6.72
N ASP A 581 -11.60 -3.76 7.42
CA ASP A 581 -10.47 -2.94 7.93
C ASP A 581 -9.79 -2.16 6.79
N SER A 582 -9.76 -2.75 5.59
CA SER A 582 -9.18 -2.14 4.39
C SER A 582 -10.00 -0.96 3.86
N VAL A 583 -11.32 -0.94 4.11
CA VAL A 583 -12.25 0.15 3.78
C VAL A 583 -11.93 1.36 4.64
N HIS A 584 -11.92 1.17 5.97
CA HIS A 584 -11.58 2.21 6.94
C HIS A 584 -10.19 2.79 6.69
N ALA A 585 -9.18 1.93 6.46
CA ALA A 585 -7.82 2.34 6.14
C ALA A 585 -7.70 3.13 4.82
N CYS A 586 -8.65 3.00 3.89
CA CYS A 586 -8.72 3.82 2.68
C CYS A 586 -9.42 5.17 2.94
N ILE A 587 -10.54 5.17 3.67
CA ILE A 587 -11.24 6.40 4.10
C ILE A 587 -10.27 7.30 4.88
N GLU A 588 -9.58 6.77 5.90
CA GLU A 588 -8.63 7.52 6.73
C GLU A 588 -7.43 8.07 5.94
N ARG A 589 -7.01 7.36 4.89
CA ARG A 589 -5.94 7.85 4.00
C ARG A 589 -6.38 9.04 3.17
N LYS A 590 -7.68 9.12 2.81
CA LYS A 590 -8.28 10.26 2.11
C LYS A 590 -8.52 11.43 3.09
N LEU A 591 -8.94 11.14 4.33
CA LEU A 591 -9.17 12.12 5.40
C LEU A 591 -7.90 12.88 5.82
N LYS A 592 -6.73 12.23 5.89
CA LYS A 592 -5.44 12.82 6.33
C LYS A 592 -4.93 14.07 5.59
N LYS A 593 -5.64 14.56 4.58
CA LYS A 593 -5.30 15.75 3.77
C LYS A 593 -6.49 16.67 3.51
N LYS A 594 -7.62 16.46 4.17
CA LYS A 594 -8.84 17.27 4.03
C LYS A 594 -9.24 17.81 5.40
N GLU A 595 -9.71 19.04 5.41
CA GLU A 595 -10.47 19.57 6.53
C GLU A 595 -11.91 19.08 6.45
N ILE A 596 -12.52 18.83 7.59
CA ILE A 596 -13.92 18.44 7.75
C ILE A 596 -14.64 19.61 8.39
N LYS A 597 -15.66 20.13 7.72
CA LYS A 597 -16.49 21.24 8.22
C LYS A 597 -17.85 20.72 8.68
N LEU A 598 -18.41 19.74 7.96
CA LEU A 598 -19.73 19.17 8.21
C LEU A 598 -19.65 17.63 8.26
N PRO A 599 -20.57 16.93 8.96
CA PRO A 599 -20.63 15.47 8.95
C PRO A 599 -20.78 14.88 7.54
N SER A 600 -21.54 15.53 6.66
CA SER A 600 -21.74 15.14 5.25
C SER A 600 -20.46 15.16 4.40
N ASP A 601 -19.39 15.84 4.85
CA ASP A 601 -18.06 15.72 4.23
C ASP A 601 -17.52 14.28 4.34
N TYR A 602 -17.79 13.57 5.45
CA TYR A 602 -17.37 12.17 5.61
C TYR A 602 -18.02 11.26 4.58
N VAL A 603 -19.30 11.48 4.27
CA VAL A 603 -20.05 10.73 3.26
C VAL A 603 -19.45 10.95 1.87
N SER A 604 -19.19 12.20 1.52
CA SER A 604 -18.56 12.58 0.25
C SER A 604 -17.15 12.01 0.10
N ILE A 605 -16.32 12.14 1.16
CA ILE A 605 -14.96 11.61 1.20
C ILE A 605 -14.94 10.08 1.13
N THR A 606 -15.94 9.41 1.72
CA THR A 606 -16.07 7.95 1.66
C THR A 606 -16.33 7.48 0.24
N ARG A 607 -17.24 8.11 -0.50
CA ARG A 607 -17.48 7.81 -1.93
C ARG A 607 -16.19 8.00 -2.76
N GLU A 608 -15.42 9.05 -2.49
CA GLU A 608 -14.11 9.30 -3.12
C GLU A 608 -12.96 8.40 -2.64
N ALA A 609 -13.10 7.63 -1.56
CA ALA A 609 -11.97 6.95 -0.91
C ALA A 609 -11.41 5.78 -1.74
N ARG A 610 -12.21 5.23 -2.66
CA ARG A 610 -11.83 4.13 -3.55
C ARG A 610 -12.36 4.38 -4.97
N GLU A 611 -11.46 4.35 -5.96
CA GLU A 611 -11.84 4.46 -7.38
C GLU A 611 -12.03 3.09 -8.05
N LYS A 612 -11.34 2.04 -7.56
CA LYS A 612 -11.36 0.68 -8.12
C LYS A 612 -11.49 -0.39 -7.02
N PRO A 613 -12.27 -1.48 -7.23
CA PRO A 613 -13.02 -1.81 -8.45
C PRO A 613 -14.21 -0.88 -8.69
N THR A 614 -14.86 -0.40 -7.61
CA THR A 614 -15.96 0.57 -7.64
C THR A 614 -15.85 1.54 -6.45
N PRO A 615 -16.47 2.73 -6.50
CA PRO A 615 -16.71 3.56 -5.32
C PRO A 615 -17.40 2.81 -4.16
N TYR A 616 -17.24 3.31 -2.95
CA TYR A 616 -18.03 2.83 -1.80
C TYR A 616 -19.42 3.46 -1.83
N GLU A 617 -20.46 2.67 -1.51
CA GLU A 617 -21.79 3.22 -1.23
C GLU A 617 -21.72 3.88 0.15
N ALA A 618 -21.98 5.17 0.23
CA ALA A 618 -22.06 5.89 1.50
C ALA A 618 -23.46 6.46 1.66
N ILE A 619 -24.08 6.17 2.80
CA ILE A 619 -25.43 6.58 3.15
C ILE A 619 -25.31 7.50 4.37
N ASP A 620 -25.92 8.68 4.27
CA ASP A 620 -26.08 9.63 5.38
C ASP A 620 -27.40 9.27 6.07
N LEU A 621 -27.39 9.04 7.38
CA LEU A 621 -28.56 8.58 8.13
C LEU A 621 -29.09 9.70 9.05
N THR A 622 -30.40 9.87 8.98
CA THR A 622 -31.20 10.76 9.81
C THR A 622 -31.93 9.98 10.92
N TYR A 623 -32.44 10.70 11.93
CA TYR A 623 -33.06 10.09 13.12
C TYR A 623 -34.21 9.10 12.81
N ASP A 624 -34.97 9.33 11.75
CA ASP A 624 -36.12 8.53 11.30
C ASP A 624 -35.73 7.15 10.73
N PHE A 625 -34.47 6.96 10.37
CA PHE A 625 -33.95 5.66 9.92
C PHE A 625 -33.89 4.62 11.06
N PHE A 626 -33.64 5.08 12.29
CA PHE A 626 -33.40 4.20 13.42
C PHE A 626 -34.73 3.71 14.01
N ARG A 627 -34.85 2.38 14.15
CA ARG A 627 -36.02 1.73 14.75
C ARG A 627 -35.62 1.07 16.06
N ASP A 628 -36.52 1.05 17.03
CA ASP A 628 -36.32 0.24 18.22
C ASP A 628 -36.63 -1.24 17.93
N TYR A 629 -35.70 -2.11 18.33
CA TYR A 629 -35.82 -3.57 18.26
C TYR A 629 -35.82 -4.21 19.66
N THR A 630 -35.85 -3.42 20.75
CA THR A 630 -35.79 -3.96 22.11
C THR A 630 -37.03 -4.75 22.52
N LYS A 631 -38.19 -4.53 21.90
CA LYS A 631 -39.45 -5.22 22.18
C LYS A 631 -40.34 -5.35 20.93
N PRO A 632 -41.15 -6.42 20.80
CA PRO A 632 -41.10 -7.66 21.59
C PRO A 632 -39.95 -8.58 21.15
N LEU A 633 -39.39 -9.32 22.09
CA LEU A 633 -38.37 -10.35 21.83
C LEU A 633 -39.01 -11.74 21.97
N ARG A 634 -38.67 -12.67 21.06
CA ARG A 634 -39.05 -14.10 21.15
C ARG A 634 -38.15 -14.85 22.16
N TYR A 635 -36.89 -14.46 22.21
CA TYR A 635 -35.88 -14.98 23.13
C TYR A 635 -35.34 -13.86 24.00
N ASN A 636 -35.60 -13.88 25.30
CA ASN A 636 -35.09 -12.85 26.22
C ASN A 636 -33.56 -12.96 26.43
N SER A 637 -32.97 -14.14 26.20
CA SER A 637 -31.55 -14.40 26.40
C SER A 637 -30.96 -15.25 25.26
N ILE A 638 -29.71 -14.95 24.89
CA ILE A 638 -28.89 -15.80 24.02
C ILE A 638 -27.89 -16.66 24.81
N ARG A 639 -27.96 -16.64 26.15
CA ARG A 639 -27.02 -17.36 27.01
C ARG A 639 -27.24 -18.88 26.88
N PRO A 640 -26.21 -19.68 26.52
CA PRO A 640 -26.39 -21.11 26.29
C PRO A 640 -26.72 -21.91 27.54
N GLY A 641 -26.07 -21.60 28.68
CA GLY A 641 -26.33 -22.26 29.96
C GLY A 641 -26.94 -21.35 31.03
N ARG A 642 -27.35 -21.96 32.14
CA ARG A 642 -28.19 -21.36 33.19
C ARG A 642 -27.49 -21.25 34.55
N MET A 643 -26.48 -22.08 34.81
CA MET A 643 -25.78 -22.16 36.10
C MET A 643 -24.56 -21.23 36.19
N LYS A 644 -23.94 -21.15 37.36
CA LYS A 644 -22.61 -20.54 37.53
C LYS A 644 -21.57 -21.51 36.95
N HIS A 645 -20.58 -21.00 36.21
CA HIS A 645 -19.60 -21.77 35.41
C HIS A 645 -20.11 -22.34 34.07
N ASP A 646 -21.40 -22.21 33.76
CA ASP A 646 -21.91 -22.54 32.42
C ASP A 646 -21.44 -21.53 31.34
N PRO A 647 -21.33 -21.96 30.06
CA PRO A 647 -21.09 -21.09 28.92
C PRO A 647 -22.02 -19.88 28.88
N THR A 648 -21.41 -18.74 28.55
CA THR A 648 -22.03 -17.41 28.51
C THR A 648 -22.16 -16.90 27.08
N GLY A 649 -22.81 -15.75 26.88
CA GLY A 649 -22.94 -15.15 25.55
C GLY A 649 -21.59 -14.87 24.87
N THR A 650 -20.52 -14.58 25.63
CA THR A 650 -19.18 -14.29 25.09
C THR A 650 -18.45 -15.51 24.55
N ASP A 651 -18.83 -16.71 24.98
CA ASP A 651 -18.22 -17.98 24.55
C ASP A 651 -18.75 -18.46 23.19
N ILE A 652 -19.88 -17.90 22.75
CA ILE A 652 -20.53 -18.21 21.47
C ILE A 652 -19.64 -17.84 20.29
N LYS A 653 -19.38 -18.80 19.39
CA LYS A 653 -18.63 -18.58 18.14
C LYS A 653 -19.54 -18.45 16.93
N VAL A 654 -20.64 -19.21 16.90
CA VAL A 654 -21.65 -19.15 15.83
C VAL A 654 -23.05 -19.15 16.41
N ILE A 655 -23.91 -18.28 15.88
CA ILE A 655 -25.37 -18.36 16.05
C ILE A 655 -25.98 -18.62 14.67
N SER A 656 -26.93 -19.54 14.60
CA SER A 656 -27.75 -19.78 13.42
C SER A 656 -29.22 -19.46 13.70
N TYR A 657 -29.86 -18.81 12.72
CA TYR A 657 -31.23 -18.32 12.80
C TYR A 657 -32.07 -19.02 11.74
N HIS A 658 -32.85 -20.02 12.16
CA HIS A 658 -33.63 -20.84 11.25
C HIS A 658 -35.00 -20.22 10.94
N PRO A 659 -35.50 -20.27 9.69
CA PRO A 659 -36.81 -19.72 9.31
C PRO A 659 -38.01 -20.25 10.09
N SER A 660 -37.87 -21.36 10.81
CA SER A 660 -38.89 -21.92 11.70
C SER A 660 -38.94 -21.25 13.09
N GLY A 661 -38.23 -20.15 13.31
CA GLY A 661 -38.19 -19.46 14.61
C GLY A 661 -37.18 -20.02 15.61
N ILE A 662 -36.31 -20.95 15.20
CA ILE A 662 -35.35 -21.61 16.09
C ILE A 662 -33.97 -20.93 16.02
N ILE A 663 -33.40 -20.60 17.18
CA ILE A 663 -31.99 -20.22 17.32
C ILE A 663 -31.17 -21.44 17.76
N LYS A 664 -30.08 -21.75 17.04
CA LYS A 664 -29.06 -22.72 17.48
C LYS A 664 -27.69 -22.07 17.63
N VAL A 665 -26.93 -22.50 18.63
CA VAL A 665 -25.67 -21.88 19.08
C VAL A 665 -24.53 -22.90 19.12
N LYS A 666 -23.31 -22.46 18.77
CA LYS A 666 -22.06 -23.24 18.82
C LYS A 666 -20.98 -22.56 19.64
N LEU A 667 -20.16 -23.37 20.30
CA LEU A 667 -19.05 -22.92 21.17
C LEU A 667 -17.67 -23.17 20.55
N ASP A 668 -17.53 -24.15 19.66
CA ASP A 668 -16.37 -24.29 18.75
C ASP A 668 -16.83 -24.25 17.27
N PHE A 669 -15.92 -23.82 16.40
CA PHE A 669 -16.02 -23.89 14.95
C PHE A 669 -15.91 -25.33 14.41
N SER A 670 -15.37 -26.27 15.19
CA SER A 670 -15.25 -27.69 14.78
C SER A 670 -16.52 -28.54 14.92
N GLU A 671 -17.61 -28.01 15.50
CA GLU A 671 -18.89 -28.73 15.64
C GLU A 671 -19.60 -28.85 14.26
N GLU A 672 -20.12 -30.03 13.89
CA GLU A 672 -20.78 -30.25 12.58
C GLU A 672 -22.09 -29.46 12.41
N ARG A 673 -22.47 -29.18 11.15
CA ARG A 673 -23.42 -28.11 10.76
C ARG A 673 -24.87 -28.29 11.18
#